data_AF-A0A1I2MJM3-F1
#
_entry.id   AF-A0A1I2MJM3-F1
#
_cell.length_a   1.000
_cell.length_b   1.000
_cell.length_c   1.000
_cell.angle_alpha   90.00
_cell.angle_beta   90.00
_cell.angle_gamma   90.00
#
_symmetry.space_group_name_H-M   'P 1'
#
loop_
_entity.id
_entity.type
_entity.pdbx_description
1 polymer ?
#
loop_
_entity_poly.entity_id
_entity_poly.type
_entity_poly.pdbx_seq_one_letter_code
_entity_poly.pdbx_strand_id
1 'polypeptide(L)'
;MYYAKTKPVIESIKQHTDSVLKEYGILKDNYENEINNIVGQENSEKFWDLLYKACLYHDFGKINVEFQNKMKRSLGLKYEESTREEIYHNFLSPALIPKEDRKSIDVNLRTIFYQAIAYHHERGVSINADEKMKYVKYINEELKNMVDAINEEMNCGLENINIGYLEKIDEPRRIKESNENYKLYVMLKGLLHRLDHSGSAHIDVEEKVDKCIGDCTEEYFKINNWEKREPQKFAINNRDRNIVLIASTGIGKTETALLWIDDSKAIFTLPLRVSLNALYSRVKEDIKYKSVGLLHSTALDYMMEQKEFNSKKNYADIEESFEESRLLSKKLCFSTIDQVFKCPFKYIGYEKILSTLAYSKIVIDEIQAYSPDIAAVILYGIKQLSELGGRFMIMTATLPRIYKDRLKEFGIEFEEKKCLTSMIRHKISMDNTEIVNDIDKIAELGKHKKVLAIVNTVKKAEEIYNLLEEKEVNVNLLHSMFINRDRTEKEKAIKDFTDEDENKVDIKNNKKESGIWVTTQLVEASLDVDFDCLFTEMSTLDSLFQRLGRCYRKRAFDLYGPNIYIYTENVSGIGYIYDKEIFEESIKLLSKYNHSTISEEVKVNLVDKLYSKEAISGTKYYKKFMATCTLLKDLTAYSMDNKEAQRVLRDIESITVVPQEIYDENIELFMNLKGNGKKEAFREINKLTVNVPTSKIYAARDKNPLLAVRNIDNIRGVFLINAKYSKEHGLDLNELVDTFI
;
A
#
# COMPACT_ATOMS: atom_id res chain seq x y z
N MET A 1 28.58 -14.88 28.73
CA MET A 1 27.52 -14.10 28.06
C MET A 1 27.78 -14.13 26.57
N TYR A 2 26.84 -14.71 25.84
CA TYR A 2 26.85 -14.75 24.39
C TYR A 2 25.81 -13.76 23.86
N TYR A 3 26.22 -12.84 23.00
CA TYR A 3 25.37 -11.74 22.56
C TYR A 3 24.49 -12.15 21.38
N ALA A 4 23.21 -11.76 21.39
CA ALA A 4 22.31 -11.86 20.24
C ALA A 4 22.12 -10.52 19.52
N LYS A 5 22.09 -9.41 20.26
CA LYS A 5 21.85 -8.06 19.75
C LYS A 5 22.72 -7.05 20.50
N THR A 6 23.06 -5.96 19.81
CA THR A 6 23.80 -4.82 20.37
C THR A 6 23.01 -3.51 20.30
N LYS A 7 21.88 -3.50 19.58
CA LYS A 7 20.96 -2.37 19.41
C LYS A 7 19.53 -2.89 19.22
N PRO A 8 18.50 -2.18 19.73
CA PRO A 8 18.61 -0.96 20.53
C PRO A 8 19.16 -1.22 21.94
N VAL A 9 19.01 -2.45 22.45
CA VAL A 9 19.53 -2.91 23.74
C VAL A 9 20.57 -4.01 23.51
N ILE A 10 21.54 -4.13 24.44
CA ILE A 10 22.50 -5.25 24.44
C ILE A 10 21.81 -6.44 25.10
N GLU A 11 21.67 -7.54 24.35
CA GLU A 11 20.97 -8.72 24.82
C GLU A 11 21.83 -9.96 24.66
N SER A 12 21.77 -10.84 25.66
CA SER A 12 22.20 -12.22 25.51
C SER A 12 21.25 -12.98 24.60
N ILE A 13 21.70 -14.13 24.09
CA ILE A 13 20.84 -15.02 23.30
C ILE A 13 19.61 -15.44 24.10
N LYS A 14 19.79 -15.77 25.39
CA LYS A 14 18.67 -16.11 26.28
C LYS A 14 17.67 -14.97 26.44
N GLN A 15 18.14 -13.74 26.71
CA GLN A 15 17.25 -12.58 26.86
C GLN A 15 16.44 -12.30 25.58
N HIS A 16 17.07 -12.38 24.41
CA HIS A 16 16.37 -12.24 23.13
C HIS A 16 15.33 -13.36 22.94
N THR A 17 15.71 -14.62 23.21
CA THR A 17 14.78 -15.75 23.15
C THR A 17 13.58 -15.56 24.09
N ASP A 18 13.80 -15.12 25.33
CA ASP A 18 12.73 -14.83 26.28
C ASP A 18 11.79 -13.71 25.78
N SER A 19 12.35 -12.67 25.13
CA SER A 19 11.59 -11.61 24.46
C SER A 19 10.69 -12.19 23.36
N VAL A 20 11.24 -13.03 22.47
CA VAL A 20 10.46 -13.68 21.40
C VAL A 20 9.37 -14.61 21.96
N LEU A 21 9.63 -15.32 23.07
CA LEU A 21 8.64 -16.18 23.73
C LEU A 21 7.53 -15.39 24.43
N LYS A 22 7.82 -14.20 24.97
CA LYS A 22 6.78 -13.26 25.43
C LYS A 22 5.84 -12.90 24.27
N GLU A 23 6.40 -12.54 23.12
CA GLU A 23 5.62 -12.20 21.95
C GLU A 23 4.79 -13.38 21.41
N TYR A 24 5.33 -14.60 21.49
CA TYR A 24 4.57 -15.82 21.17
C TYR A 24 3.30 -15.94 22.02
N GLY A 25 3.41 -15.67 23.34
CA GLY A 25 2.27 -15.66 24.25
C GLY A 25 1.22 -14.63 23.85
N ILE A 26 1.64 -13.39 23.57
CA ILE A 26 0.74 -12.31 23.12
C ILE A 26 0.01 -12.69 21.83
N LEU A 27 0.73 -13.27 20.85
CA LEU A 27 0.13 -13.71 19.60
C LEU A 27 -0.92 -14.81 19.84
N LYS A 28 -0.59 -15.81 20.65
CA LYS A 28 -1.48 -16.92 20.98
C LYS A 28 -2.74 -16.43 21.68
N ASP A 29 -2.59 -15.59 22.70
CA ASP A 29 -3.73 -15.02 23.45
C ASP A 29 -4.70 -14.25 22.55
N ASN A 30 -4.21 -13.62 21.48
CA ASN A 30 -5.04 -12.81 20.58
C ASN A 30 -5.65 -13.59 19.41
N TYR A 31 -4.98 -14.65 18.92
CA TYR A 31 -5.32 -15.26 17.62
C TYR A 31 -5.31 -16.79 17.62
N GLU A 32 -5.38 -17.44 18.78
CA GLU A 32 -5.39 -18.90 18.87
C GLU A 32 -6.49 -19.52 18.01
N ASN A 33 -7.72 -18.99 18.08
CA ASN A 33 -8.85 -19.54 17.35
C ASN A 33 -8.70 -19.39 15.83
N GLU A 34 -8.31 -18.22 15.36
CA GLU A 34 -8.11 -17.92 13.95
C GLU A 34 -6.99 -18.78 13.37
N ILE A 35 -5.85 -18.88 14.07
CA ILE A 35 -4.71 -19.68 13.62
C ILE A 35 -5.06 -21.17 13.64
N ASN A 36 -5.78 -21.67 14.66
CA ASN A 36 -6.23 -23.07 14.73
C ASN A 36 -7.12 -23.44 13.54
N ASN A 37 -8.04 -22.54 13.16
CA ASN A 37 -8.90 -22.73 11.98
C ASN A 37 -8.10 -22.77 10.68
N ILE A 38 -7.00 -22.02 10.59
CA ILE A 38 -6.10 -22.01 9.43
C ILE A 38 -5.31 -23.32 9.36
N VAL A 39 -4.65 -23.73 10.44
CA VAL A 39 -3.75 -24.89 10.42
C VAL A 39 -4.47 -26.24 10.50
N GLY A 40 -5.75 -26.24 10.85
CA GLY A 40 -6.57 -27.43 11.08
C GLY A 40 -6.60 -27.80 12.56
N GLN A 41 -7.78 -28.18 13.04
CA GLN A 41 -7.99 -28.52 14.47
C GLN A 41 -7.11 -29.70 14.89
N GLU A 42 -6.91 -30.68 14.00
CA GLU A 42 -6.03 -31.84 14.21
C GLU A 42 -4.54 -31.49 14.33
N ASN A 43 -4.12 -30.35 13.79
CA ASN A 43 -2.74 -29.89 13.83
C ASN A 43 -2.50 -28.76 14.84
N SER A 44 -3.56 -28.23 15.47
CA SER A 44 -3.49 -26.99 16.26
C SER A 44 -2.52 -27.08 17.43
N GLU A 45 -2.65 -28.10 18.29
CA GLU A 45 -1.74 -28.30 19.43
C GLU A 45 -0.29 -28.52 18.97
N LYS A 46 -0.09 -29.36 17.95
CA LYS A 46 1.22 -29.63 17.35
C LYS A 46 1.83 -28.37 16.74
N PHE A 47 1.04 -27.53 16.10
CA PHE A 47 1.50 -26.30 15.47
C PHE A 47 1.98 -25.29 16.50
N TRP A 48 1.23 -25.08 17.58
CA TRP A 48 1.63 -24.18 18.66
C TRP A 48 2.87 -24.66 19.38
N ASP A 49 3.00 -25.97 19.61
CA ASP A 49 4.23 -26.58 20.14
C ASP A 49 5.43 -26.38 19.20
N LEU A 50 5.24 -26.58 17.89
CA LEU A 50 6.27 -26.34 16.89
C LEU A 50 6.70 -24.88 16.83
N LEU A 51 5.76 -23.94 16.87
CA LEU A 51 6.05 -22.51 16.86
C LEU A 51 6.79 -22.10 18.13
N TYR A 52 6.38 -22.61 19.30
CA TYR A 52 7.09 -22.40 20.56
C TYR A 52 8.53 -22.89 20.47
N LYS A 53 8.75 -24.14 20.04
CA LYS A 53 10.09 -24.71 19.85
C LYS A 53 10.89 -23.92 18.81
N ALA A 54 10.26 -23.43 17.75
CA ALA A 54 10.93 -22.64 16.73
C ALA A 54 11.41 -21.30 17.32
N CYS A 55 10.55 -20.60 18.06
CA CYS A 55 10.92 -19.40 18.80
C CYS A 55 12.06 -19.66 19.79
N LEU A 56 12.02 -20.79 20.50
CA LEU A 56 13.06 -21.17 21.44
C LEU A 56 14.43 -21.34 20.75
N TYR A 57 14.50 -22.09 19.65
CA TYR A 57 15.77 -22.51 19.06
C TYR A 57 16.29 -21.69 17.88
N HIS A 58 15.47 -20.81 17.27
CA HIS A 58 15.82 -20.18 15.98
C HIS A 58 17.20 -19.50 15.95
N ASP A 59 17.62 -18.93 17.08
CA ASP A 59 18.83 -18.13 17.20
C ASP A 59 19.96 -18.80 17.98
N PHE A 60 19.81 -20.06 18.38
CA PHE A 60 20.85 -20.77 19.16
C PHE A 60 22.19 -20.83 18.41
N GLY A 61 22.14 -20.89 17.07
CA GLY A 61 23.32 -20.85 16.22
C GLY A 61 24.14 -19.57 16.36
N LYS A 62 23.63 -18.49 16.96
CA LYS A 62 24.37 -17.23 17.20
C LYS A 62 25.54 -17.41 18.17
N ILE A 63 25.60 -18.53 18.88
CA ILE A 63 26.75 -18.85 19.75
C ILE A 63 28.05 -19.03 18.96
N ASN A 64 27.96 -19.25 17.65
CA ASN A 64 29.12 -19.46 16.78
C ASN A 64 30.14 -18.31 16.86
N VAL A 65 31.41 -18.66 16.73
CA VAL A 65 32.56 -17.77 16.97
C VAL A 65 32.49 -16.54 16.07
N GLU A 66 32.18 -16.72 14.78
CA GLU A 66 32.12 -15.67 13.77
C GLU A 66 31.05 -14.62 14.11
N PHE A 67 29.86 -15.05 14.55
CA PHE A 67 28.78 -14.16 14.98
C PHE A 67 29.16 -13.40 16.25
N GLN A 68 29.72 -14.09 17.25
CA GLN A 68 30.13 -13.47 18.50
C GLN A 68 31.25 -12.45 18.30
N ASN A 69 32.19 -12.70 17.40
CA ASN A 69 33.23 -11.75 17.05
C ASN A 69 32.65 -10.49 16.38
N LYS A 70 31.63 -10.65 15.51
CA LYS A 70 30.89 -9.49 14.96
C LYS A 70 30.23 -8.65 16.05
N MET A 71 29.61 -9.29 17.05
CA MET A 71 28.97 -8.59 18.17
C MET A 71 29.99 -7.89 19.07
N LYS A 72 31.04 -8.59 19.50
CA LYS A 72 32.14 -8.04 20.29
C LYS A 72 32.81 -6.85 19.59
N ARG A 73 33.05 -6.95 18.28
CA ARG A 73 33.57 -5.85 17.46
C ARG A 73 32.64 -4.64 17.47
N SER A 74 31.33 -4.84 17.36
CA SER A 74 30.34 -3.75 17.46
C SER A 74 30.31 -3.08 18.83
N LEU A 75 30.73 -3.78 19.89
CA LEU A 75 30.80 -3.29 21.27
C LEU A 75 32.18 -2.75 21.65
N GLY A 76 33.17 -2.82 20.76
CA GLY A 76 34.56 -2.44 21.08
C GLY A 76 35.27 -3.39 22.04
N LEU A 77 34.77 -4.62 22.19
CA LEU A 77 35.36 -5.65 23.05
C LEU A 77 36.47 -6.42 22.32
N LYS A 78 37.40 -7.01 23.07
CA LYS A 78 38.41 -7.93 22.51
C LYS A 78 37.72 -9.16 21.88
N TYR A 79 38.16 -9.54 20.70
CA TYR A 79 37.64 -10.67 19.94
C TYR A 79 38.80 -11.47 19.33
N GLU A 80 38.53 -12.72 18.94
CA GLU A 80 39.51 -13.58 18.29
C GLU A 80 39.48 -13.35 16.78
N GLU A 81 40.64 -13.23 16.13
CA GLU A 81 40.68 -13.18 14.67
C GLU A 81 40.42 -14.57 14.10
N SER A 82 39.33 -14.70 13.33
CA SER A 82 39.02 -15.92 12.58
C SER A 82 39.33 -15.69 11.10
N THR A 83 40.07 -16.62 10.51
CA THR A 83 40.33 -16.67 9.05
C THR A 83 39.26 -17.49 8.31
N ARG A 84 38.23 -17.97 9.01
CA ARG A 84 37.18 -18.81 8.45
C ARG A 84 36.18 -18.00 7.66
N GLU A 85 35.62 -18.63 6.64
CA GLU A 85 34.45 -18.09 5.95
C GLU A 85 33.26 -17.93 6.91
N GLU A 86 32.36 -17.01 6.58
CA GLU A 86 31.15 -16.78 7.37
C GLU A 86 30.27 -18.04 7.42
N ILE A 87 29.88 -18.41 8.64
CA ILE A 87 28.92 -19.48 8.93
C ILE A 87 27.64 -18.83 9.45
N TYR A 88 26.53 -19.04 8.77
CA TYR A 88 25.29 -18.39 9.15
C TYR A 88 24.57 -19.14 10.27
N HIS A 89 24.26 -18.41 11.34
CA HIS A 89 23.63 -18.94 12.55
C HIS A 89 22.32 -19.70 12.29
N ASN A 90 21.48 -19.22 11.39
CA ASN A 90 20.19 -19.84 11.06
C ASN A 90 20.33 -21.29 10.58
N PHE A 91 21.41 -21.61 9.85
CA PHE A 91 21.68 -22.97 9.43
C PHE A 91 22.34 -23.83 10.51
N LEU A 92 22.91 -23.25 11.57
CA LEU A 92 23.48 -23.98 12.72
C LEU A 92 22.44 -24.27 13.81
N SER A 93 21.47 -23.37 13.99
CA SER A 93 20.44 -23.46 15.03
C SER A 93 19.73 -24.83 15.11
N PRO A 94 19.31 -25.47 13.99
CA PRO A 94 18.70 -26.81 14.03
C PRO A 94 19.61 -27.91 14.60
N ALA A 95 20.93 -27.74 14.56
CA ALA A 95 21.89 -28.69 15.10
C ALA A 95 21.83 -28.77 16.63
N LEU A 96 21.46 -27.64 17.26
CA LEU A 96 21.50 -27.40 18.70
C LEU A 96 20.20 -27.77 19.41
N ILE A 97 19.28 -28.42 18.72
CA ILE A 97 17.98 -28.81 19.29
C ILE A 97 18.16 -30.10 20.11
N PRO A 98 17.74 -30.13 21.39
CA PRO A 98 17.87 -31.30 22.26
C PRO A 98 17.19 -32.54 21.68
N LYS A 99 17.68 -33.71 22.07
CA LYS A 99 17.21 -35.00 21.55
C LYS A 99 15.74 -35.26 21.91
N GLU A 100 15.31 -34.86 23.11
CA GLU A 100 13.94 -35.04 23.59
C GLU A 100 12.96 -34.18 22.77
N ASP A 101 13.28 -32.91 22.54
CA ASP A 101 12.49 -32.02 21.70
C ASP A 101 12.44 -32.51 20.26
N ARG A 102 13.57 -32.95 19.69
CA ARG A 102 13.58 -33.54 18.34
C ARG A 102 12.69 -34.78 18.22
N LYS A 103 12.61 -35.61 19.28
CA LYS A 103 11.80 -36.82 19.30
C LYS A 103 10.31 -36.54 19.48
N SER A 104 9.95 -35.50 20.25
CA SER A 104 8.56 -35.10 20.45
C SER A 104 7.90 -34.55 19.18
N ILE A 105 8.70 -34.00 18.26
CA ILE A 105 8.20 -33.51 16.98
C ILE A 105 7.78 -34.67 16.07
N ASP A 106 6.52 -34.61 15.64
CA ASP A 106 5.91 -35.49 14.64
C ASP A 106 6.79 -35.60 13.39
N VAL A 107 7.04 -36.83 12.95
CA VAL A 107 7.95 -37.13 11.83
C VAL A 107 7.57 -36.36 10.57
N ASN A 108 6.28 -36.19 10.31
CA ASN A 108 5.79 -35.50 9.11
C ASN A 108 6.02 -33.98 9.16
N LEU A 109 6.12 -33.40 10.36
CA LEU A 109 6.30 -31.96 10.57
C LEU A 109 7.77 -31.56 10.75
N ARG A 110 8.69 -32.52 10.93
CA ARG A 110 10.13 -32.24 11.14
C ARG A 110 10.74 -31.41 10.01
N THR A 111 10.40 -31.70 8.76
CA THR A 111 10.94 -30.95 7.61
C THR A 111 10.48 -29.51 7.65
N ILE A 112 9.20 -29.27 7.95
CA ILE A 112 8.62 -27.93 8.10
C ILE A 112 9.35 -27.16 9.20
N PHE A 113 9.52 -27.79 10.35
CA PHE A 113 10.18 -27.21 11.51
C PHE A 113 11.64 -26.80 11.23
N TYR A 114 12.43 -27.73 10.67
CA TYR A 114 13.82 -27.43 10.36
C TYR A 114 13.97 -26.39 9.26
N GLN A 115 13.13 -26.41 8.24
CA GLN A 115 13.16 -25.38 7.18
C GLN A 115 12.70 -24.01 7.69
N ALA A 116 11.69 -23.96 8.57
CA ALA A 116 11.25 -22.69 9.16
C ALA A 116 12.37 -22.03 9.97
N ILE A 117 13.12 -22.79 10.75
CA ILE A 117 14.32 -22.29 11.46
C ILE A 117 15.45 -22.01 10.47
N ALA A 118 15.79 -22.92 9.57
CA ALA A 118 16.94 -22.74 8.68
C ALA A 118 16.77 -21.53 7.75
N TYR A 119 15.57 -21.25 7.28
CA TYR A 119 15.29 -20.15 6.35
C TYR A 119 14.68 -18.92 7.03
N HIS A 120 14.77 -18.78 8.36
CA HIS A 120 14.19 -17.60 9.00
C HIS A 120 14.93 -16.28 8.67
N HIS A 121 16.23 -16.38 8.35
CA HIS A 121 17.07 -15.29 7.84
C HIS A 121 17.75 -15.71 6.53
N GLU A 122 17.10 -15.45 5.40
CA GLU A 122 17.63 -15.78 4.08
C GLU A 122 18.63 -14.72 3.60
N ARG A 123 19.89 -15.14 3.37
CA ARG A 123 21.02 -14.28 2.96
C ARG A 123 21.55 -14.59 1.55
N GLY A 124 20.71 -15.15 0.68
CA GLY A 124 21.10 -15.52 -0.68
C GLY A 124 22.05 -16.72 -0.76
N VAL A 125 22.17 -17.50 0.31
CA VAL A 125 22.95 -18.74 0.33
C VAL A 125 22.02 -19.94 0.35
N SER A 126 22.27 -20.88 -0.58
CA SER A 126 21.51 -22.11 -0.74
C SER A 126 22.34 -23.30 -0.24
N ILE A 127 21.73 -24.17 0.56
CA ILE A 127 22.40 -25.37 1.08
C ILE A 127 22.48 -26.43 -0.03
N ASN A 128 23.59 -26.40 -0.76
CA ASN A 128 24.00 -27.42 -1.71
C ASN A 128 24.98 -28.43 -1.06
N ALA A 129 25.50 -29.37 -1.83
CA ALA A 129 26.40 -30.41 -1.31
C ALA A 129 27.67 -29.84 -0.65
N ASP A 130 28.28 -28.82 -1.25
CA ASP A 130 29.52 -28.21 -0.77
C ASP A 130 29.29 -27.38 0.51
N GLU A 131 28.27 -26.53 0.50
CA GLU A 131 27.86 -25.74 1.67
C GLU A 131 27.50 -26.67 2.83
N LYS A 132 26.78 -27.75 2.57
CA LYS A 132 26.46 -28.74 3.59
C LYS A 132 27.72 -29.34 4.22
N MET A 133 28.73 -29.70 3.43
CA MET A 133 29.99 -30.24 3.96
C MET A 133 30.72 -29.21 4.84
N LYS A 134 30.66 -27.92 4.49
CA LYS A 134 31.15 -26.82 5.32
C LYS A 134 30.45 -26.75 6.69
N TYR A 135 29.11 -26.83 6.74
CA TYR A 135 28.38 -26.88 8.01
C TYR A 135 28.68 -28.15 8.82
N VAL A 136 28.76 -29.32 8.17
CA VAL A 136 29.13 -30.59 8.82
C VAL A 136 30.50 -30.48 9.48
N LYS A 137 31.48 -29.91 8.77
CA LYS A 137 32.84 -29.70 9.28
C LYS A 137 32.82 -28.79 10.51
N TYR A 138 32.20 -27.61 10.40
CA TYR A 138 32.10 -26.65 11.50
C TYR A 138 31.43 -27.25 12.73
N ILE A 139 30.31 -27.96 12.55
CA ILE A 139 29.60 -28.61 13.65
C ILE A 139 30.50 -29.62 14.38
N ASN A 140 31.26 -30.41 13.64
CA ASN A 140 32.10 -31.46 14.22
C ASN A 140 33.36 -30.94 14.89
N GLU A 141 34.01 -29.93 14.32
CA GLU A 141 35.29 -29.41 14.80
C GLU A 141 35.13 -28.37 15.92
N GLU A 142 34.03 -27.61 15.92
CA GLU A 142 33.84 -26.48 16.83
C GLU A 142 32.63 -26.67 17.73
N LEU A 143 31.44 -26.76 17.13
CA LEU A 143 30.19 -26.65 17.87
C LEU A 143 30.03 -27.78 18.90
N LYS A 144 30.51 -28.99 18.58
CA LYS A 144 30.53 -30.14 19.51
C LYS A 144 31.36 -29.89 20.77
N ASN A 145 32.40 -29.07 20.69
CA ASN A 145 33.25 -28.73 21.83
C ASN A 145 32.63 -27.64 22.71
N MET A 146 31.56 -27.00 22.26
CA MET A 146 30.88 -25.89 22.96
C MET A 146 29.61 -26.34 23.73
N VAL A 147 29.30 -27.65 23.78
CA VAL A 147 28.04 -28.17 24.34
C VAL A 147 27.80 -27.71 25.79
N ASP A 148 28.82 -27.76 26.64
CA ASP A 148 28.69 -27.32 28.04
C ASP A 148 28.38 -25.83 28.14
N ALA A 149 29.07 -24.99 27.36
CA ALA A 149 28.82 -23.55 27.31
C ALA A 149 27.43 -23.22 26.74
N ILE A 150 26.94 -24.00 25.76
CA ILE A 150 25.58 -23.89 25.23
C ILE A 150 24.56 -24.21 26.32
N ASN A 151 24.79 -25.27 27.09
CA ASN A 151 23.91 -25.66 28.18
C ASN A 151 23.87 -24.63 29.30
N GLU A 152 25.02 -24.06 29.67
CA GLU A 152 25.10 -22.98 30.67
C GLU A 152 24.35 -21.72 30.23
N GLU A 153 24.51 -21.29 28.98
CA GLU A 153 23.87 -20.06 28.48
C GLU A 153 22.36 -20.26 28.23
N MET A 154 21.97 -21.38 27.61
CA MET A 154 20.59 -21.60 27.11
C MET A 154 19.72 -22.42 28.06
N ASN A 155 20.30 -23.14 29.03
CA ASN A 155 19.59 -24.08 29.91
C ASN A 155 18.74 -25.11 29.14
N CYS A 156 19.33 -25.78 28.14
CA CYS A 156 18.59 -26.60 27.17
C CYS A 156 18.85 -28.12 27.24
N GLY A 157 19.75 -28.60 28.10
CA GLY A 157 19.96 -30.06 28.27
C GLY A 157 20.47 -30.78 27.00
N LEU A 158 21.24 -30.09 26.16
CA LEU A 158 21.82 -30.64 24.95
C LEU A 158 22.89 -31.69 25.27
N GLU A 159 22.61 -32.97 24.98
CA GLU A 159 23.59 -34.06 25.12
C GLU A 159 24.47 -34.22 23.87
N ASN A 160 23.86 -34.10 22.68
CA ASN A 160 24.54 -34.32 21.41
C ASN A 160 23.98 -33.45 20.28
N ILE A 161 24.86 -33.08 19.36
CA ILE A 161 24.53 -32.25 18.21
C ILE A 161 24.03 -33.14 17.06
N ASN A 162 22.94 -32.71 16.41
CA ASN A 162 22.36 -33.41 15.25
C ASN A 162 22.82 -32.78 13.94
N ILE A 163 23.19 -33.62 12.97
CA ILE A 163 23.57 -33.16 11.62
C ILE A 163 22.53 -33.58 10.57
N GLY A 164 21.65 -34.55 10.90
CA GLY A 164 20.67 -35.13 9.98
C GLY A 164 19.56 -34.17 9.53
N TYR A 165 19.43 -32.98 10.12
CA TYR A 165 18.55 -31.92 9.62
C TYR A 165 19.06 -31.31 8.31
N LEU A 166 20.37 -31.36 8.02
CA LEU A 166 20.95 -30.79 6.81
C LEU A 166 20.39 -31.44 5.53
N GLU A 167 19.98 -32.71 5.60
CA GLU A 167 19.25 -33.40 4.53
C GLU A 167 17.81 -32.91 4.35
N LYS A 168 17.25 -32.16 5.28
CA LYS A 168 15.87 -31.68 5.21
C LYS A 168 15.79 -30.22 4.75
N ILE A 169 16.93 -29.53 4.71
CA ILE A 169 17.05 -28.12 4.37
C ILE A 169 17.89 -27.91 3.10
N ASP A 170 18.08 -28.96 2.30
CA ASP A 170 18.70 -28.84 0.98
C ASP A 170 17.71 -28.21 -0.02
N GLU A 171 18.23 -27.38 -0.92
CA GLU A 171 17.40 -26.62 -1.87
C GLU A 171 16.38 -27.45 -2.66
N PRO A 172 16.73 -28.66 -3.15
CA PRO A 172 15.77 -29.48 -3.90
C PRO A 172 14.55 -29.91 -3.07
N ARG A 173 14.68 -30.00 -1.75
CA ARG A 173 13.60 -30.40 -0.83
C ARG A 173 12.89 -29.21 -0.18
N ARG A 174 13.24 -27.98 -0.57
CA ARG A 174 12.61 -26.77 -0.05
C ARG A 174 11.10 -26.80 -0.30
N ILE A 175 10.32 -26.50 0.73
CA ILE A 175 8.86 -26.47 0.66
C ILE A 175 8.41 -25.32 -0.28
N LYS A 176 7.62 -25.68 -1.29
CA LYS A 176 7.07 -24.80 -2.31
C LYS A 176 5.55 -24.95 -2.36
N GLU A 177 4.87 -24.05 -3.08
CA GLU A 177 3.40 -23.96 -3.16
C GLU A 177 2.70 -25.29 -3.54
N SER A 178 3.36 -26.15 -4.32
CA SER A 178 2.82 -27.46 -4.72
C SER A 178 2.90 -28.54 -3.63
N ASN A 179 3.53 -28.26 -2.49
CA ASN A 179 3.68 -29.21 -1.39
C ASN A 179 2.44 -29.18 -0.49
N GLU A 180 1.94 -30.34 -0.07
CA GLU A 180 0.78 -30.45 0.83
C GLU A 180 0.96 -29.69 2.16
N ASN A 181 2.20 -29.59 2.64
CA ASN A 181 2.57 -28.92 3.88
C ASN A 181 2.89 -27.43 3.71
N TYR A 182 2.73 -26.87 2.50
CA TYR A 182 3.06 -25.48 2.20
C TYR A 182 2.34 -24.50 3.13
N LYS A 183 1.05 -24.73 3.37
CA LYS A 183 0.23 -23.91 4.28
C LYS A 183 0.82 -23.85 5.70
N LEU A 184 1.13 -25.00 6.28
CA LEU A 184 1.74 -25.11 7.61
C LEU A 184 3.12 -24.45 7.66
N TYR A 185 3.92 -24.62 6.60
CA TYR A 185 5.24 -23.98 6.49
C TYR A 185 5.16 -22.46 6.42
N VAL A 186 4.28 -21.90 5.58
CA VAL A 186 4.07 -20.45 5.49
C VAL A 186 3.64 -19.89 6.84
N MET A 187 2.70 -20.56 7.53
CA MET A 187 2.26 -20.14 8.86
C MET A 187 3.40 -20.20 9.89
N LEU A 188 4.14 -21.31 9.97
CA LEU A 188 5.20 -21.49 10.95
C LEU A 188 6.36 -20.49 10.72
N LYS A 189 6.90 -20.44 9.50
CA LYS A 189 8.02 -19.54 9.15
C LYS A 189 7.59 -18.08 9.26
N GLY A 190 6.43 -17.73 8.72
CA GLY A 190 5.94 -16.35 8.71
C GLY A 190 5.67 -15.82 10.11
N LEU A 191 5.05 -16.62 11.00
CA LEU A 191 4.84 -16.23 12.39
C LEU A 191 6.16 -16.16 13.17
N LEU A 192 7.10 -17.09 12.96
CA LEU A 192 8.45 -17.00 13.54
C LEU A 192 9.13 -15.67 13.16
N HIS A 193 9.09 -15.27 11.88
CA HIS A 193 9.64 -13.98 11.44
C HIS A 193 8.94 -12.79 12.11
N ARG A 194 7.61 -12.86 12.25
CA ARG A 194 6.83 -11.80 12.89
C ARG A 194 7.28 -11.64 14.34
N LEU A 195 7.37 -12.74 15.08
CA LEU A 195 7.76 -12.80 16.49
C LEU A 195 9.21 -12.36 16.71
N ASP A 196 10.17 -12.86 15.91
CA ASP A 196 11.59 -12.44 16.00
C ASP A 196 11.76 -10.94 15.74
N HIS A 197 11.05 -10.39 14.75
CA HIS A 197 11.12 -8.96 14.45
C HIS A 197 10.52 -8.09 15.56
N SER A 198 9.41 -8.51 16.15
CA SER A 198 8.77 -7.84 17.29
C SER A 198 9.65 -7.89 18.55
N GLY A 199 10.12 -9.08 18.90
CA GLY A 199 11.04 -9.27 20.03
C GLY A 199 12.34 -8.48 19.87
N SER A 200 12.92 -8.46 18.67
CA SER A 200 14.12 -7.67 18.33
C SER A 200 13.90 -6.16 18.42
N ALA A 201 12.67 -5.68 18.21
CA ALA A 201 12.35 -4.26 18.24
C ALA A 201 11.85 -3.80 19.61
N HIS A 202 11.62 -4.72 20.55
CA HIS A 202 10.90 -4.48 21.81
C HIS A 202 9.52 -3.85 21.59
N ILE A 203 8.85 -4.24 20.51
CA ILE A 203 7.50 -3.81 20.17
C ILE A 203 6.60 -5.02 20.23
N ASP A 204 5.50 -4.92 20.97
CA ASP A 204 4.52 -6.00 21.09
C ASP A 204 4.06 -6.45 19.69
N VAL A 205 3.99 -7.77 19.45
CA VAL A 205 3.59 -8.35 18.16
C VAL A 205 2.18 -7.95 17.75
N GLU A 206 1.32 -7.69 18.73
CA GLU A 206 0.00 -7.14 18.54
C GLU A 206 -0.33 -6.18 19.68
N GLU A 207 -0.78 -4.98 19.34
CA GLU A 207 -1.21 -3.99 20.31
C GLU A 207 -2.51 -4.42 21.00
N LYS A 208 -2.55 -4.28 22.32
CA LYS A 208 -3.75 -4.52 23.12
C LYS A 208 -4.73 -3.36 22.96
N VAL A 209 -5.99 -3.68 22.70
CA VAL A 209 -7.06 -2.70 22.58
C VAL A 209 -8.11 -2.93 23.65
N ASP A 210 -8.55 -1.84 24.29
CA ASP A 210 -9.65 -1.88 25.26
C ASP A 210 -11.01 -2.10 24.58
N LYS A 211 -11.09 -1.75 23.29
CA LYS A 211 -12.32 -1.66 22.55
C LYS A 211 -12.06 -1.88 21.05
N CYS A 212 -12.88 -2.70 20.40
CA CYS A 212 -12.74 -3.00 18.98
C CYS A 212 -13.18 -1.83 18.09
N ILE A 213 -12.76 -1.83 16.83
CA ILE A 213 -13.10 -0.77 15.88
C ILE A 213 -14.60 -0.78 15.53
N GLY A 214 -15.24 -1.95 15.54
CA GLY A 214 -16.69 -2.10 15.39
C GLY A 214 -17.46 -1.29 16.41
N ASP A 215 -17.14 -1.45 17.70
CA ASP A 215 -17.82 -0.75 18.78
C ASP A 215 -17.50 0.75 18.83
N CYS A 216 -16.28 1.16 18.45
CA CYS A 216 -15.94 2.58 18.27
C CYS A 216 -16.79 3.21 17.15
N THR A 217 -16.98 2.47 16.06
CA THR A 217 -17.83 2.91 14.94
C THR A 217 -19.29 2.99 15.37
N GLU A 218 -19.79 2.04 16.17
CA GLU A 218 -21.15 2.11 16.71
C GLU A 218 -21.38 3.34 17.59
N GLU A 219 -20.43 3.68 18.46
CA GLU A 219 -20.50 4.90 19.28
C GLU A 219 -20.46 6.15 18.42
N TYR A 220 -19.64 6.17 17.38
CA TYR A 220 -19.61 7.28 16.43
C TYR A 220 -20.97 7.50 15.76
N PHE A 221 -21.70 6.42 15.40
CA PHE A 221 -23.08 6.55 14.90
C PHE A 221 -24.03 7.12 15.97
N LYS A 222 -23.92 6.67 17.22
CA LYS A 222 -24.75 7.16 18.33
C LYS A 222 -24.51 8.65 18.61
N ILE A 223 -23.26 9.09 18.65
CA ILE A 223 -22.88 10.49 18.88
C ILE A 223 -23.45 11.41 17.80
N ASN A 224 -23.43 10.97 16.55
CA ASN A 224 -23.96 11.74 15.42
C ASN A 224 -25.46 11.54 15.17
N ASN A 225 -26.13 10.72 15.98
CA ASN A 225 -27.54 10.34 15.81
C ASN A 225 -27.84 9.78 14.41
N TRP A 226 -26.96 8.91 13.91
CA TRP A 226 -27.10 8.29 12.58
C TRP A 226 -27.69 6.88 12.67
N GLU A 227 -28.55 6.57 11.71
CA GLU A 227 -29.02 5.20 11.49
C GLU A 227 -28.12 4.45 10.51
N LYS A 228 -27.94 3.15 10.76
CA LYS A 228 -27.22 2.25 9.85
C LYS A 228 -28.03 2.08 8.56
N ARG A 229 -27.40 2.32 7.41
CA ARG A 229 -28.01 2.09 6.10
C ARG A 229 -27.82 0.63 5.67
N GLU A 230 -28.43 0.26 4.55
CA GLU A 230 -28.34 -1.07 3.95
C GLU A 230 -26.92 -1.67 3.87
N PRO A 231 -25.88 -0.97 3.36
CA PRO A 231 -24.54 -1.55 3.28
C PRO A 231 -23.95 -1.86 4.66
N GLN A 232 -24.16 -1.01 5.67
CA GLN A 232 -23.66 -1.27 7.03
C GLN A 232 -24.35 -2.49 7.66
N LYS A 233 -25.68 -2.63 7.48
CA LYS A 233 -26.43 -3.80 7.96
C LYS A 233 -25.95 -5.09 7.28
N PHE A 234 -25.76 -5.03 5.95
CA PHE A 234 -25.24 -6.16 5.19
C PHE A 234 -23.85 -6.59 5.64
N ALA A 235 -22.94 -5.65 5.89
CA ALA A 235 -21.60 -5.92 6.40
C ALA A 235 -21.61 -6.60 7.77
N ILE A 236 -22.45 -6.13 8.70
CA ILE A 236 -22.58 -6.73 10.04
C ILE A 236 -23.05 -8.19 9.95
N ASN A 237 -24.01 -8.48 9.07
CA ASN A 237 -24.55 -9.83 8.89
C ASN A 237 -23.61 -10.80 8.17
N ASN A 238 -22.49 -10.31 7.63
CA ASN A 238 -21.55 -11.09 6.80
C ASN A 238 -20.09 -10.93 7.26
N ARG A 239 -19.86 -10.73 8.56
CA ARG A 239 -18.53 -10.54 9.16
C ARG A 239 -17.59 -11.75 8.95
N ASP A 240 -18.13 -12.93 8.77
CA ASP A 240 -17.42 -14.20 8.57
C ASP A 240 -17.23 -14.56 7.08
N ARG A 241 -17.76 -13.75 6.16
CA ARG A 241 -17.74 -13.99 4.72
C ARG A 241 -16.85 -13.00 3.97
N ASN A 242 -16.40 -13.40 2.79
CA ASN A 242 -15.81 -12.48 1.83
C ASN A 242 -16.92 -11.62 1.21
N ILE A 243 -16.64 -10.35 0.96
CA ILE A 243 -17.65 -9.40 0.45
C ILE A 243 -17.17 -8.71 -0.82
N VAL A 244 -18.07 -8.59 -1.79
CA VAL A 244 -17.96 -7.65 -2.91
C VAL A 244 -19.11 -6.65 -2.81
N LEU A 245 -18.79 -5.43 -2.42
CA LEU A 245 -19.76 -4.35 -2.22
C LEU A 245 -19.65 -3.32 -3.34
N ILE A 246 -20.68 -3.26 -4.19
CA ILE A 246 -20.82 -2.21 -5.20
C ILE A 246 -21.72 -1.13 -4.62
N ALA A 247 -21.14 0.02 -4.28
CA ALA A 247 -21.79 1.04 -3.47
C ALA A 247 -21.53 2.45 -4.01
N SER A 248 -22.60 3.25 -4.15
CA SER A 248 -22.48 4.64 -4.55
C SER A 248 -21.64 5.47 -3.56
N THR A 249 -20.98 6.51 -4.06
CA THR A 249 -20.25 7.47 -3.22
C THR A 249 -21.19 8.14 -2.20
N GLY A 250 -20.67 8.39 -0.99
CA GLY A 250 -21.43 9.01 0.10
C GLY A 250 -22.37 8.07 0.88
N ILE A 251 -22.44 6.77 0.53
CA ILE A 251 -23.30 5.82 1.25
C ILE A 251 -22.72 5.33 2.59
N GLY A 252 -21.48 5.71 2.91
CA GLY A 252 -20.76 5.28 4.12
C GLY A 252 -19.98 3.97 3.94
N LYS A 253 -19.24 3.84 2.83
CA LYS A 253 -18.40 2.66 2.52
C LYS A 253 -17.35 2.41 3.62
N THR A 254 -16.72 3.48 4.11
CA THR A 254 -15.72 3.41 5.19
C THR A 254 -16.32 2.78 6.45
N GLU A 255 -17.42 3.31 6.97
CA GLU A 255 -18.08 2.79 8.16
C GLU A 255 -18.56 1.35 7.97
N THR A 256 -19.01 1.02 6.75
CA THR A 256 -19.37 -0.34 6.37
C THR A 256 -18.20 -1.31 6.54
N ALA A 257 -17.02 -0.90 6.09
CA ALA A 257 -15.79 -1.67 6.24
C ALA A 257 -15.41 -1.87 7.71
N LEU A 258 -15.46 -0.79 8.51
CA LEU A 258 -15.08 -0.83 9.92
C LEU A 258 -16.02 -1.74 10.73
N LEU A 259 -17.32 -1.71 10.44
CA LEU A 259 -18.31 -2.60 11.04
C LEU A 259 -18.16 -4.07 10.61
N TRP A 260 -17.65 -4.32 9.40
CA TRP A 260 -17.31 -5.67 8.94
C TRP A 260 -16.01 -6.18 9.58
N ILE A 261 -15.02 -5.32 9.76
CA ILE A 261 -13.76 -5.63 10.45
C ILE A 261 -14.04 -6.07 11.89
N ASP A 262 -14.83 -5.27 12.60
CA ASP A 262 -15.24 -5.52 13.98
C ASP A 262 -14.05 -5.58 14.96
N ASP A 263 -13.62 -6.77 15.39
CA ASP A 263 -12.45 -6.98 16.27
C ASP A 263 -11.27 -7.68 15.56
N SER A 264 -11.45 -8.07 14.30
CA SER A 264 -10.39 -8.76 13.56
C SER A 264 -9.20 -7.83 13.29
N LYS A 265 -7.99 -8.40 13.24
CA LYS A 265 -6.85 -7.71 12.63
C LYS A 265 -7.21 -7.35 11.20
N ALA A 266 -6.90 -6.13 10.78
CA ALA A 266 -7.28 -5.67 9.46
C ALA A 266 -6.26 -4.77 8.77
N ILE A 267 -6.29 -4.84 7.44
CA ILE A 267 -5.52 -3.96 6.57
C ILE A 267 -6.48 -3.34 5.57
N PHE A 268 -6.48 -2.01 5.51
CA PHE A 268 -7.32 -1.23 4.63
C PHE A 268 -6.44 -0.58 3.56
N THR A 269 -6.69 -0.92 2.30
CA THR A 269 -5.91 -0.42 1.16
C THR A 269 -6.69 0.52 0.26
N LEU A 270 -5.98 1.55 -0.22
CA LEU A 270 -6.46 2.50 -1.22
C LEU A 270 -5.37 2.80 -2.25
N PRO A 271 -5.75 3.19 -3.48
CA PRO A 271 -4.81 3.58 -4.53
C PRO A 271 -4.08 4.88 -4.20
N LEU A 272 -4.78 5.85 -3.61
CA LEU A 272 -4.23 7.18 -3.32
C LEU A 272 -3.80 7.35 -1.86
N ARG A 273 -2.55 7.80 -1.67
CA ARG A 273 -1.99 8.11 -0.35
C ARG A 273 -2.74 9.24 0.38
N VAL A 274 -3.21 10.25 -0.36
CA VAL A 274 -3.99 11.35 0.22
C VAL A 274 -5.30 10.85 0.83
N SER A 275 -6.04 9.95 0.14
CA SER A 275 -7.21 9.29 0.73
C SER A 275 -6.84 8.49 1.98
N LEU A 276 -5.71 7.78 1.91
CA LEU A 276 -5.25 6.91 2.99
C LEU A 276 -4.95 7.72 4.26
N ASN A 277 -4.27 8.85 4.11
CA ASN A 277 -4.00 9.81 5.18
C ASN A 277 -5.30 10.36 5.79
N ALA A 278 -6.25 10.79 4.96
CA ALA A 278 -7.53 11.30 5.42
C ALA A 278 -8.32 10.24 6.21
N LEU A 279 -8.32 8.99 5.76
CA LEU A 279 -8.98 7.89 6.46
C LEU A 279 -8.28 7.54 7.78
N TYR A 280 -6.95 7.52 7.80
CA TYR A 280 -6.18 7.35 9.02
C TYR A 280 -6.56 8.38 10.09
N SER A 281 -6.56 9.67 9.72
CA SER A 281 -6.90 10.74 10.66
C SER A 281 -8.36 10.66 11.09
N ARG A 282 -9.29 10.39 10.16
CA ARG A 282 -10.71 10.21 10.48
C ARG A 282 -10.95 9.08 11.49
N VAL A 283 -10.32 7.93 11.31
CA VAL A 283 -10.47 6.80 12.25
C VAL A 283 -9.85 7.11 13.61
N LYS A 284 -8.70 7.79 13.61
CA LYS A 284 -7.96 8.12 14.83
C LYS A 284 -8.60 9.25 15.64
N GLU A 285 -9.06 10.30 14.98
CA GLU A 285 -9.51 11.56 15.60
C GLU A 285 -11.03 11.59 15.80
N ASP A 286 -11.80 11.24 14.76
CA ASP A 286 -13.28 11.32 14.81
C ASP A 286 -13.89 10.07 15.43
N ILE A 287 -13.50 8.89 14.94
CA ILE A 287 -13.99 7.59 15.45
C ILE A 287 -13.26 7.21 16.75
N LYS A 288 -12.12 7.84 17.04
CA LYS A 288 -11.32 7.68 18.27
C LYS A 288 -10.81 6.26 18.50
N TYR A 289 -10.50 5.53 17.43
CA TYR A 289 -9.87 4.22 17.53
C TYR A 289 -8.34 4.36 17.67
N LYS A 290 -7.77 3.78 18.72
CA LYS A 290 -6.36 3.98 19.08
C LYS A 290 -5.39 3.14 18.27
N SER A 291 -5.71 1.88 18.02
CA SER A 291 -4.79 0.92 17.36
C SER A 291 -4.86 1.02 15.84
N VAL A 292 -4.48 2.19 15.34
CA VAL A 292 -4.47 2.53 13.92
C VAL A 292 -3.07 2.85 13.43
N GLY A 293 -2.64 2.16 12.38
CA GLY A 293 -1.34 2.33 11.72
C GLY A 293 -1.45 2.92 10.32
N LEU A 294 -0.36 3.54 9.86
CA LEU A 294 -0.26 4.11 8.51
C LEU A 294 1.01 3.63 7.81
N LEU A 295 0.86 3.07 6.61
CA LEU A 295 1.92 2.37 5.89
C LEU A 295 2.00 2.79 4.43
N HIS A 296 2.85 3.78 4.16
CA HIS A 296 3.34 4.17 2.83
C HIS A 296 4.66 4.93 2.98
N SER A 297 5.31 5.24 1.86
CA SER A 297 6.67 5.81 1.85
C SER A 297 6.82 7.19 2.51
N THR A 298 5.72 7.91 2.72
CA THR A 298 5.67 9.27 3.31
C THR A 298 4.82 9.32 4.59
N ALA A 299 4.51 8.15 5.17
CA ALA A 299 3.61 8.07 6.34
C ALA A 299 4.21 8.75 7.58
N LEU A 300 5.50 8.55 7.82
CA LEU A 300 6.20 9.15 8.94
C LEU A 300 6.17 10.69 8.86
N ASP A 301 6.43 11.25 7.69
CA ASP A 301 6.40 12.70 7.45
C ASP A 301 5.00 13.27 7.74
N TYR A 302 3.96 12.61 7.23
CA TYR A 302 2.57 13.01 7.49
C TYR A 302 2.21 12.98 8.99
N MET A 303 2.59 11.91 9.70
CA MET A 303 2.32 11.77 11.13
C MET A 303 3.03 12.85 11.96
N MET A 304 4.19 13.30 11.50
CA MET A 304 4.96 14.38 12.12
C MET A 304 4.35 15.76 11.86
N GLU A 305 3.86 16.02 10.65
CA GLU A 305 3.16 17.27 10.32
C GLU A 305 1.90 17.46 11.16
N GLN A 306 1.08 16.41 11.37
CA GLN A 306 -0.10 16.49 12.23
C GLN A 306 0.21 16.91 13.67
N LYS A 307 1.42 16.62 14.18
CA LYS A 307 1.84 17.02 15.53
C LYS A 307 2.13 18.52 15.61
N GLU A 308 2.71 19.13 14.59
CA GLU A 308 3.00 20.58 14.61
C GLU A 308 1.72 21.41 14.83
N PHE A 309 0.57 20.87 14.44
CA PHE A 309 -0.76 21.42 14.73
C PHE A 309 -1.35 21.01 16.09
N ASN A 310 -1.04 19.79 16.56
CA ASN A 310 -1.59 19.21 17.79
C ASN A 310 -0.47 18.97 18.82
N SER A 311 -0.22 19.96 19.69
CA SER A 311 0.89 20.10 20.65
C SER A 311 1.03 19.04 21.77
N LYS A 312 0.61 17.78 21.56
CA LYS A 312 0.45 16.76 22.63
C LYS A 312 1.38 15.52 22.58
N LYS A 313 2.23 15.30 21.57
CA LYS A 313 3.10 14.08 21.48
C LYS A 313 4.58 14.40 21.26
N ASN A 314 5.50 13.57 21.76
CA ASN A 314 6.93 13.71 21.46
C ASN A 314 7.29 13.06 20.11
N TYR A 315 8.44 13.44 19.52
CA TYR A 315 8.87 12.88 18.23
C TYR A 315 9.18 11.38 18.31
N ALA A 316 9.72 10.93 19.46
CA ALA A 316 9.99 9.52 19.72
C ALA A 316 8.73 8.66 19.62
N ASP A 317 7.62 9.09 20.23
CA ASP A 317 6.34 8.37 20.20
C ASP A 317 5.78 8.18 18.78
N ILE A 318 6.06 9.13 17.88
CA ILE A 318 5.64 9.05 16.47
C ILE A 318 6.51 8.04 15.71
N GLU A 319 7.82 8.06 15.93
CA GLU A 319 8.73 7.09 15.33
C GLU A 319 8.43 5.67 15.81
N GLU A 320 8.17 5.49 17.10
CA GLU A 320 7.72 4.22 17.69
C GLU A 320 6.41 3.76 17.06
N SER A 321 5.40 4.63 16.99
CA SER A 321 4.10 4.29 16.37
C SER A 321 4.20 3.95 14.88
N PHE A 322 5.15 4.56 14.18
CA PHE A 322 5.46 4.22 12.80
C PHE A 322 6.13 2.84 12.68
N GLU A 323 7.09 2.52 13.55
CA GLU A 323 7.70 1.19 13.59
C GLU A 323 6.70 0.09 13.99
N GLU A 324 5.79 0.36 14.93
CA GLU A 324 4.65 -0.51 15.25
C GLU A 324 3.81 -0.80 14.00
N SER A 325 3.53 0.23 13.19
CA SER A 325 2.80 0.07 11.94
C SER A 325 3.59 -0.85 10.98
N ARG A 326 4.91 -0.64 10.84
CA ARG A 326 5.80 -1.44 9.94
C ARG A 326 5.90 -2.89 10.36
N LEU A 327 5.84 -3.17 11.65
CA LEU A 327 5.81 -4.52 12.20
C LEU A 327 4.43 -5.17 12.14
N LEU A 328 3.41 -4.43 11.66
CA LEU A 328 2.01 -4.83 11.71
C LEU A 328 1.57 -5.14 13.14
N SER A 329 2.03 -4.37 14.13
CA SER A 329 1.59 -4.47 15.53
C SER A 329 0.20 -3.88 15.73
N LYS A 330 -0.15 -2.83 14.96
CA LYS A 330 -1.48 -2.21 15.00
C LYS A 330 -2.58 -3.17 14.51
N LYS A 331 -3.73 -3.16 15.20
CA LYS A 331 -4.91 -3.97 14.85
C LYS A 331 -5.52 -3.56 13.51
N LEU A 332 -5.54 -2.25 13.19
CA LEU A 332 -5.96 -1.73 11.88
C LEU A 332 -4.82 -0.97 11.22
N CYS A 333 -4.36 -1.40 10.05
CA CYS A 333 -3.36 -0.68 9.27
C CYS A 333 -3.95 -0.13 7.97
N PHE A 334 -3.86 1.18 7.77
CA PHE A 334 -4.07 1.82 6.48
C PHE A 334 -2.79 1.73 5.66
N SER A 335 -2.85 1.09 4.48
CA SER A 335 -1.65 0.87 3.68
C SER A 335 -1.86 0.97 2.17
N THR A 336 -0.82 1.31 1.42
CA THR A 336 -0.81 1.12 -0.03
C THR A 336 -0.57 -0.36 -0.38
N ILE A 337 -1.11 -0.82 -1.50
CA ILE A 337 -0.98 -2.23 -1.93
C ILE A 337 0.48 -2.65 -2.10
N ASP A 338 1.39 -1.75 -2.47
CA ASP A 338 2.82 -2.06 -2.63
C ASP A 338 3.57 -2.37 -1.31
N GLN A 339 2.96 -2.07 -0.15
CA GLN A 339 3.55 -2.44 1.14
C GLN A 339 3.16 -3.86 1.56
N VAL A 340 1.95 -4.30 1.21
CA VAL A 340 1.32 -5.48 1.82
C VAL A 340 0.98 -6.59 0.81
N PHE A 341 0.64 -6.26 -0.42
CA PHE A 341 0.26 -7.23 -1.47
C PHE A 341 1.44 -7.66 -2.34
N LYS A 342 2.64 -7.77 -1.76
CA LYS A 342 3.84 -8.28 -2.44
C LYS A 342 3.94 -9.80 -2.45
N CYS A 343 3.16 -10.50 -1.62
CA CYS A 343 3.22 -11.96 -1.53
C CYS A 343 3.01 -12.73 -2.85
N PRO A 344 2.26 -12.23 -3.87
CA PRO A 344 2.18 -12.91 -5.17
C PRO A 344 3.53 -13.08 -5.86
N PHE A 345 4.49 -12.21 -5.55
CA PHE A 345 5.84 -12.28 -6.11
C PHE A 345 6.76 -13.30 -5.42
N LYS A 346 6.31 -13.92 -4.31
CA LYS A 346 7.06 -14.97 -3.60
C LYS A 346 8.50 -14.54 -3.27
N TYR A 347 8.71 -13.24 -3.00
CA TYR A 347 10.01 -12.65 -2.71
C TYR A 347 10.58 -13.17 -1.38
N ILE A 348 11.88 -13.07 -1.17
CA ILE A 348 12.51 -13.55 0.07
C ILE A 348 11.83 -12.95 1.33
N GLY A 349 11.24 -13.81 2.17
CA GLY A 349 10.53 -13.43 3.40
C GLY A 349 9.06 -13.03 3.23
N TYR A 350 8.43 -13.31 2.08
CA TYR A 350 7.01 -13.04 1.84
C TYR A 350 6.07 -13.74 2.84
N GLU A 351 6.51 -14.84 3.46
CA GLU A 351 5.71 -15.63 4.39
C GLU A 351 5.29 -14.83 5.61
N LYS A 352 6.11 -13.89 6.09
CA LYS A 352 5.75 -13.01 7.22
C LYS A 352 4.46 -12.25 6.95
N ILE A 353 4.38 -11.63 5.77
CA ILE A 353 3.19 -10.85 5.41
C ILE A 353 2.04 -11.81 5.16
N LEU A 354 2.26 -12.85 4.34
CA LEU A 354 1.21 -13.78 3.96
C LEU A 354 0.57 -14.51 5.17
N SER A 355 1.37 -14.94 6.15
CA SER A 355 0.85 -15.55 7.38
C SER A 355 0.06 -14.55 8.22
N THR A 356 0.51 -13.29 8.29
CA THR A 356 -0.22 -12.21 8.99
C THR A 356 -1.57 -11.94 8.33
N LEU A 357 -1.59 -11.91 6.99
CA LEU A 357 -2.82 -11.71 6.22
C LEU A 357 -3.80 -12.88 6.40
N ALA A 358 -3.32 -14.11 6.62
CA ALA A 358 -4.15 -15.30 6.70
C ALA A 358 -5.17 -15.29 7.85
N TYR A 359 -4.90 -14.62 8.97
CA TYR A 359 -5.87 -14.40 10.06
C TYR A 359 -6.38 -12.95 10.13
N SER A 360 -6.15 -12.17 9.07
CA SER A 360 -6.60 -10.78 8.97
C SER A 360 -7.79 -10.63 8.01
N LYS A 361 -8.51 -9.52 8.17
CA LYS A 361 -9.51 -9.00 7.23
C LYS A 361 -8.92 -7.92 6.36
N ILE A 362 -9.05 -8.07 5.04
CA ILE A 362 -8.43 -7.14 4.08
C ILE A 362 -9.50 -6.36 3.34
N VAL A 363 -9.47 -5.04 3.47
CA VAL A 363 -10.37 -4.13 2.75
C VAL A 363 -9.61 -3.54 1.58
N ILE A 364 -10.18 -3.66 0.38
CA ILE A 364 -9.65 -3.10 -0.85
C ILE A 364 -10.69 -2.13 -1.41
N ASP A 365 -10.43 -0.83 -1.31
CA ASP A 365 -11.30 0.21 -1.86
C ASP A 365 -10.77 0.70 -3.21
N GLU A 366 -11.70 1.03 -4.10
CA GLU A 366 -11.45 1.55 -5.44
C GLU A 366 -10.49 0.69 -6.29
N ILE A 367 -10.66 -0.64 -6.28
CA ILE A 367 -9.82 -1.58 -7.05
C ILE A 367 -9.74 -1.25 -8.55
N GLN A 368 -10.78 -0.62 -9.11
CA GLN A 368 -10.84 -0.19 -10.51
C GLN A 368 -9.88 0.96 -10.85
N ALA A 369 -9.37 1.69 -9.86
CA ALA A 369 -8.40 2.76 -10.10
C ALA A 369 -6.99 2.23 -10.40
N TYR A 370 -6.74 0.94 -10.18
CA TYR A 370 -5.44 0.33 -10.48
C TYR A 370 -5.33 -0.05 -11.96
N SER A 371 -4.09 -0.03 -12.45
CA SER A 371 -3.77 -0.56 -13.78
C SER A 371 -4.09 -2.07 -13.86
N PRO A 372 -4.35 -2.63 -15.06
CA PRO A 372 -4.73 -4.04 -15.21
C PRO A 372 -3.71 -5.02 -14.61
N ASP A 373 -2.42 -4.74 -14.70
CA ASP A 373 -1.36 -5.53 -14.08
C ASP A 373 -1.40 -5.49 -12.56
N ILE A 374 -1.55 -4.31 -11.95
CA ILE A 374 -1.67 -4.19 -10.49
C ILE A 374 -2.95 -4.88 -10.00
N ALA A 375 -4.06 -4.71 -10.70
CA ALA A 375 -5.32 -5.41 -10.38
C ALA A 375 -5.14 -6.93 -10.44
N ALA A 376 -4.43 -7.46 -11.43
CA ALA A 376 -4.11 -8.90 -11.51
C ALA A 376 -3.28 -9.37 -10.30
N VAL A 377 -2.30 -8.58 -9.86
CA VAL A 377 -1.51 -8.88 -8.65
C VAL A 377 -2.38 -8.89 -7.40
N ILE A 378 -3.26 -7.89 -7.23
CA ILE A 378 -4.20 -7.82 -6.10
C ILE A 378 -5.09 -9.06 -6.08
N LEU A 379 -5.71 -9.43 -7.21
CA LEU A 379 -6.58 -10.60 -7.29
C LEU A 379 -5.83 -11.92 -7.01
N TYR A 380 -4.58 -12.05 -7.44
CA TYR A 380 -3.74 -13.21 -7.10
C TYR A 380 -3.38 -13.23 -5.60
N GLY A 381 -3.12 -12.06 -4.99
CA GLY A 381 -2.93 -11.96 -3.55
C GLY A 381 -4.17 -12.35 -2.76
N ILE A 382 -5.37 -11.95 -3.22
CA ILE A 382 -6.65 -12.40 -2.64
C ILE A 382 -6.82 -13.92 -2.77
N LYS A 383 -6.40 -14.52 -3.89
CA LYS A 383 -6.38 -15.98 -4.04
C LYS A 383 -5.53 -16.64 -2.97
N GLN A 384 -4.25 -16.24 -2.84
CA GLN A 384 -3.34 -16.81 -1.84
C GLN A 384 -3.85 -16.62 -0.41
N LEU A 385 -4.40 -15.44 -0.11
CA LEU A 385 -5.04 -15.13 1.17
C LEU A 385 -6.20 -16.10 1.46
N SER A 386 -7.11 -16.25 0.49
CA SER A 386 -8.33 -17.06 0.64
C SER A 386 -7.99 -18.55 0.80
N GLU A 387 -6.96 -19.03 0.10
CA GLU A 387 -6.44 -20.40 0.23
C GLU A 387 -5.87 -20.69 1.63
N LEU A 388 -5.36 -19.67 2.33
CA LEU A 388 -4.89 -19.81 3.70
C LEU A 388 -6.02 -19.69 4.73
N GLY A 389 -7.05 -18.89 4.46
CA GLY A 389 -8.20 -18.69 5.34
C GLY A 389 -8.51 -17.23 5.67
N GLY A 390 -7.75 -16.29 5.10
CA GLY A 390 -8.00 -14.87 5.30
C GLY A 390 -9.27 -14.41 4.59
N ARG A 391 -9.79 -13.25 5.03
CA ARG A 391 -11.04 -12.70 4.51
C ARG A 391 -10.81 -11.39 3.80
N PHE A 392 -11.61 -11.09 2.78
CA PHE A 392 -11.53 -9.81 2.08
C PHE A 392 -12.88 -9.14 1.87
N MET A 393 -12.84 -7.82 1.78
CA MET A 393 -13.92 -6.98 1.27
C MET A 393 -13.38 -6.13 0.13
N ILE A 394 -13.92 -6.31 -1.08
CA ILE A 394 -13.74 -5.36 -2.18
C ILE A 394 -14.92 -4.39 -2.12
N MET A 395 -14.63 -3.08 -2.07
CA MET A 395 -15.64 -2.04 -2.18
C MET A 395 -15.32 -1.07 -3.31
N THR A 396 -16.33 -0.74 -4.10
CA THR A 396 -16.16 0.13 -5.27
C THR A 396 -17.48 0.74 -5.73
N ALA A 397 -17.43 1.87 -6.43
CA ALA A 397 -18.57 2.38 -7.17
C ALA A 397 -18.92 1.49 -8.39
N THR A 398 -17.91 0.94 -9.06
CA THR A 398 -18.07 0.13 -10.28
C THR A 398 -16.99 -0.95 -10.34
N LEU A 399 -17.38 -2.21 -10.46
CA LEU A 399 -16.45 -3.34 -10.57
C LEU A 399 -16.38 -3.87 -12.01
N PRO A 400 -15.20 -3.84 -12.68
CA PRO A 400 -15.00 -4.51 -13.96
C PRO A 400 -15.37 -6.00 -13.90
N ARG A 401 -16.18 -6.48 -14.85
CA ARG A 401 -16.68 -7.86 -14.86
C ARG A 401 -15.55 -8.90 -14.85
N ILE A 402 -14.47 -8.66 -15.60
CA ILE A 402 -13.29 -9.52 -15.62
C ILE A 402 -12.72 -9.82 -14.22
N TYR A 403 -12.76 -8.87 -13.28
CA TYR A 403 -12.24 -9.09 -11.92
C TYR A 403 -13.13 -10.08 -11.16
N LYS A 404 -14.45 -9.91 -11.27
CA LYS A 404 -15.44 -10.82 -10.68
C LYS A 404 -15.34 -12.22 -11.28
N ASP A 405 -15.24 -12.32 -12.60
CA ASP A 405 -15.07 -13.60 -13.29
C ASP A 405 -13.78 -14.29 -12.83
N ARG A 406 -12.69 -13.52 -12.66
CA ARG A 406 -11.42 -14.07 -12.18
C ARG A 406 -11.46 -14.59 -10.75
N LEU A 407 -12.15 -13.89 -9.83
CA LEU A 407 -12.36 -14.40 -8.46
C LEU A 407 -13.12 -15.74 -8.47
N LYS A 408 -14.14 -15.86 -9.33
CA LYS A 408 -14.89 -17.11 -9.50
C LYS A 408 -14.04 -18.22 -10.11
N GLU A 409 -13.21 -17.91 -11.10
CA GLU A 409 -12.25 -18.86 -11.69
C GLU A 409 -11.24 -19.38 -10.66
N PHE A 410 -10.91 -18.59 -9.64
CA PHE A 410 -10.10 -19.02 -8.50
C PHE A 410 -10.86 -19.87 -7.47
N GLY A 411 -12.16 -20.09 -7.65
CA GLY A 411 -12.99 -20.85 -6.71
C GLY A 411 -13.28 -20.10 -5.40
N ILE A 412 -13.17 -18.77 -5.42
CA ILE A 412 -13.39 -17.93 -4.23
C ILE A 412 -14.88 -17.65 -4.07
N GLU A 413 -15.44 -18.06 -2.93
CA GLU A 413 -16.79 -17.71 -2.52
C GLU A 413 -16.84 -16.31 -1.88
N PHE A 414 -17.83 -15.51 -2.27
CA PHE A 414 -18.08 -14.18 -1.71
C PHE A 414 -19.55 -13.78 -1.83
N GLU A 415 -20.00 -12.93 -0.91
CA GLU A 415 -21.32 -12.32 -0.92
C GLU A 415 -21.27 -11.00 -1.69
N GLU A 416 -22.16 -10.83 -2.67
CA GLU A 416 -22.24 -9.63 -3.49
C GLU A 416 -23.48 -8.80 -3.13
N LYS A 417 -23.28 -7.50 -2.88
CA LYS A 417 -24.38 -6.56 -2.66
C LYS A 417 -24.18 -5.29 -3.47
N LYS A 418 -25.24 -4.86 -4.16
CA LYS A 418 -25.34 -3.56 -4.81
C LYS A 418 -26.16 -2.62 -3.93
N CYS A 419 -25.56 -1.52 -3.48
CA CYS A 419 -26.21 -0.47 -2.69
C CYS A 419 -26.07 0.86 -3.43
N LEU A 420 -27.01 1.13 -4.34
CA LEU A 420 -26.97 2.30 -5.21
C LEU A 420 -27.94 3.37 -4.73
N THR A 421 -27.56 4.64 -4.86
CA THR A 421 -28.49 5.74 -4.60
C THR A 421 -29.52 5.85 -5.74
N SER A 422 -30.78 6.13 -5.38
CA SER A 422 -31.83 6.47 -6.33
C SER A 422 -31.76 7.93 -6.80
N MET A 423 -30.93 8.75 -6.15
CA MET A 423 -30.76 10.17 -6.48
C MET A 423 -30.12 10.33 -7.87
N ILE A 424 -30.84 10.97 -8.78
CA ILE A 424 -30.31 11.39 -10.08
C ILE A 424 -29.53 12.68 -9.86
N ARG A 425 -28.27 12.70 -10.33
CA ARG A 425 -27.35 13.83 -10.17
C ARG A 425 -26.87 14.44 -11.48
N HIS A 426 -26.93 13.67 -12.57
CA HIS A 426 -26.24 14.03 -13.79
C HIS A 426 -27.15 13.92 -15.00
N LYS A 427 -27.14 14.97 -15.81
CA LYS A 427 -27.62 14.99 -17.19
C LYS A 427 -26.44 15.32 -18.10
N ILE A 428 -26.16 14.43 -19.03
CA ILE A 428 -24.94 14.50 -19.86
C ILE A 428 -25.23 15.13 -21.22
N SER A 429 -24.24 15.85 -21.76
CA SER A 429 -24.14 16.26 -23.16
C SER A 429 -22.85 15.67 -23.71
N MET A 430 -22.93 14.98 -24.84
CA MET A 430 -21.77 14.50 -25.58
C MET A 430 -21.64 15.31 -26.86
N ASP A 431 -20.51 16.02 -26.96
CA ASP A 431 -20.22 16.91 -28.06
C ASP A 431 -19.02 16.34 -28.84
N ASN A 432 -19.22 16.10 -30.14
CA ASN A 432 -18.16 15.61 -31.03
C ASN A 432 -17.31 16.78 -31.52
N THR A 433 -16.67 17.44 -30.56
CA THR A 433 -15.77 18.57 -30.71
C THR A 433 -14.66 18.46 -29.65
N GLU A 434 -13.64 19.31 -29.76
CA GLU A 434 -12.66 19.48 -28.69
C GLU A 434 -13.18 20.39 -27.58
N ILE A 435 -12.75 20.15 -26.34
CA ILE A 435 -13.06 21.00 -25.19
C ILE A 435 -12.65 22.47 -25.39
N VAL A 436 -11.61 22.73 -26.19
CA VAL A 436 -11.15 24.10 -26.50
C VAL A 436 -12.20 24.93 -27.25
N ASN A 437 -13.15 24.28 -27.92
CA ASN A 437 -14.19 24.98 -28.68
C ASN A 437 -15.24 25.62 -27.77
N ASP A 438 -15.34 25.17 -26.52
CA ASP A 438 -16.32 25.65 -25.54
C ASP A 438 -15.69 26.55 -24.46
N ILE A 439 -14.46 27.07 -24.68
CA ILE A 439 -13.76 27.95 -23.73
C ILE A 439 -14.61 29.16 -23.34
N ASP A 440 -15.27 29.82 -24.29
CA ASP A 440 -16.12 30.99 -23.99
C ASP A 440 -17.30 30.63 -23.08
N LYS A 441 -17.90 29.44 -23.27
CA LYS A 441 -18.98 28.94 -22.43
C LYS A 441 -18.48 28.53 -21.04
N ILE A 442 -17.31 27.91 -20.96
CA ILE A 442 -16.66 27.56 -19.69
C ILE A 442 -16.38 28.84 -18.89
N ALA A 443 -15.79 29.86 -19.53
CA ALA A 443 -15.52 31.17 -18.94
C ALA A 443 -16.80 31.84 -18.45
N GLU A 444 -17.85 31.89 -19.29
CA GLU A 444 -19.11 32.54 -18.95
C GLU A 444 -19.81 31.87 -17.77
N LEU A 445 -19.84 30.53 -17.71
CA LEU A 445 -20.38 29.83 -16.54
C LEU A 445 -19.51 30.05 -15.29
N GLY A 446 -18.19 30.10 -15.44
CA GLY A 446 -17.23 30.34 -14.35
C GLY A 446 -17.41 31.68 -13.63
N LYS A 447 -17.99 32.68 -14.29
CA LYS A 447 -18.32 33.98 -13.67
C LYS A 447 -19.41 33.89 -12.59
N HIS A 448 -20.21 32.82 -12.62
CA HIS A 448 -21.41 32.69 -11.78
C HIS A 448 -21.57 31.34 -11.10
N LYS A 449 -20.77 30.35 -11.47
CA LYS A 449 -20.83 28.98 -10.98
C LYS A 449 -19.45 28.47 -10.59
N LYS A 450 -19.43 27.41 -9.80
CA LYS A 450 -18.26 26.56 -9.56
C LYS A 450 -18.15 25.59 -10.73
N VAL A 451 -17.17 25.80 -11.61
CA VAL A 451 -16.96 24.98 -12.81
C VAL A 451 -15.71 24.13 -12.66
N LEU A 452 -15.82 22.84 -13.00
CA LEU A 452 -14.70 21.92 -13.06
C LEU A 452 -14.42 21.54 -14.51
N ALA A 453 -13.18 21.70 -14.96
CA ALA A 453 -12.70 21.26 -16.26
C ALA A 453 -11.66 20.14 -16.06
N ILE A 454 -11.97 18.91 -16.50
CA ILE A 454 -11.07 17.76 -16.37
C ILE A 454 -10.58 17.31 -17.75
N VAL A 455 -9.27 17.28 -17.93
CA VAL A 455 -8.64 16.80 -19.16
C VAL A 455 -7.66 15.68 -18.86
N ASN A 456 -7.32 14.88 -19.86
CA ASN A 456 -6.58 13.64 -19.64
C ASN A 456 -5.08 13.86 -19.48
N THR A 457 -4.53 15.01 -19.88
CA THR A 457 -3.09 15.27 -19.84
C THR A 457 -2.77 16.63 -19.24
N VAL A 458 -1.59 16.74 -18.60
CA VAL A 458 -1.09 18.00 -18.04
C VAL A 458 -1.00 19.08 -19.12
N LYS A 459 -0.45 18.73 -20.29
CA LYS A 459 -0.32 19.66 -21.42
C LYS A 459 -1.66 20.27 -21.84
N LYS A 460 -2.72 19.45 -21.94
CA LYS A 460 -4.05 19.94 -22.28
C LYS A 460 -4.64 20.78 -21.15
N ALA A 461 -4.30 20.50 -19.88
CA ALA A 461 -4.76 21.28 -18.74
C ALA A 461 -4.15 22.69 -18.76
N GLU A 462 -2.85 22.79 -19.05
CA GLU A 462 -2.16 24.07 -19.23
C GLU A 462 -2.73 24.86 -20.43
N GLU A 463 -2.98 24.19 -21.56
CA GLU A 463 -3.61 24.80 -22.74
C GLU A 463 -4.96 25.43 -22.41
N ILE A 464 -5.84 24.69 -21.73
CA ILE A 464 -7.16 25.18 -21.32
C ILE A 464 -7.06 26.28 -20.27
N TYR A 465 -6.14 26.16 -19.30
CA TYR A 465 -5.90 27.18 -18.29
C TYR A 465 -5.48 28.51 -18.92
N ASN A 466 -4.50 28.49 -19.83
CA ASN A 466 -4.00 29.70 -20.50
C ASN A 466 -5.11 30.41 -21.29
N LEU A 467 -5.92 29.63 -22.04
CA LEU A 467 -7.05 30.18 -22.80
C LEU A 467 -8.14 30.80 -21.92
N LEU A 468 -8.31 30.31 -20.68
CA LEU A 468 -9.28 30.85 -19.72
C LEU A 468 -8.74 32.04 -18.95
N GLU A 469 -7.43 32.10 -18.70
CA GLU A 469 -6.78 33.22 -18.03
C GLU A 469 -6.97 34.53 -18.81
N GLU A 470 -7.02 34.45 -20.14
CA GLU A 470 -7.34 35.58 -21.04
C GLU A 470 -8.80 36.08 -20.94
N LYS A 471 -9.70 35.39 -20.21
CA LYS A 471 -11.16 35.65 -20.22
C LYS A 471 -11.70 36.41 -18.99
N GLU A 472 -10.83 37.08 -18.24
CA GLU A 472 -11.17 37.84 -17.01
C GLU A 472 -12.04 37.05 -16.01
N VAL A 473 -11.77 35.76 -15.86
CA VAL A 473 -12.47 34.85 -14.94
C VAL A 473 -11.50 34.26 -13.92
N ASN A 474 -11.96 34.03 -12.69
CA ASN A 474 -11.16 33.33 -11.68
C ASN A 474 -10.95 31.88 -12.14
N VAL A 475 -9.72 31.56 -12.58
CA VAL A 475 -9.32 30.24 -13.05
C VAL A 475 -8.14 29.73 -12.22
N ASN A 476 -8.17 28.45 -11.88
CA ASN A 476 -7.16 27.77 -11.08
C ASN A 476 -6.72 26.49 -11.79
N LEU A 477 -5.44 26.12 -11.65
CA LEU A 477 -4.86 24.91 -12.23
C LEU A 477 -4.36 23.96 -11.13
N LEU A 478 -4.67 22.67 -11.26
CA LEU A 478 -4.17 21.61 -10.39
C LEU A 478 -3.83 20.33 -11.16
N HIS A 479 -2.59 19.88 -11.06
CA HIS A 479 -2.13 18.61 -11.65
C HIS A 479 -0.88 18.05 -10.93
N SER A 480 -0.38 16.90 -11.38
CA SER A 480 0.70 16.18 -10.68
C SER A 480 2.09 16.84 -10.75
N MET A 481 2.33 17.80 -11.64
CA MET A 481 3.65 18.43 -11.88
C MET A 481 3.97 19.62 -10.94
N PHE A 482 3.16 19.89 -9.91
CA PHE A 482 3.49 20.84 -8.85
C PHE A 482 4.38 20.17 -7.78
N ILE A 483 5.30 20.93 -7.17
CA ILE A 483 6.01 20.44 -5.98
C ILE A 483 5.01 20.17 -4.84
N ASN A 484 5.38 19.28 -3.92
CA ASN A 484 4.48 18.81 -2.87
C ASN A 484 3.87 19.96 -2.06
N ARG A 485 4.64 21.01 -1.74
CA ARG A 485 4.16 22.22 -1.05
C ARG A 485 3.00 22.87 -1.81
N ASP A 486 3.25 23.30 -3.04
CA ASP A 486 2.29 24.05 -3.84
C ASP A 486 1.08 23.18 -4.24
N ARG A 487 1.29 21.88 -4.48
CA ARG A 487 0.20 20.93 -4.72
C ARG A 487 -0.72 20.83 -3.51
N THR A 488 -0.15 20.71 -2.31
CA THR A 488 -0.93 20.62 -1.05
C THR A 488 -1.71 21.92 -0.81
N GLU A 489 -1.12 23.09 -1.07
CA GLU A 489 -1.80 24.38 -1.01
C GLU A 489 -3.00 24.44 -1.98
N LYS A 490 -2.81 24.01 -3.24
CA LYS A 490 -3.87 23.99 -4.25
C LYS A 490 -4.95 22.94 -3.94
N GLU A 491 -4.59 21.75 -3.45
CA GLU A 491 -5.54 20.72 -2.99
C GLU A 491 -6.40 21.22 -1.82
N LYS A 492 -5.83 22.03 -0.92
CA LYS A 492 -6.60 22.70 0.13
C LYS A 492 -7.51 23.79 -0.46
N ALA A 493 -7.00 24.62 -1.35
CA ALA A 493 -7.76 25.72 -1.97
C ALA A 493 -8.97 25.22 -2.77
N ILE A 494 -8.84 24.15 -3.56
CA ILE A 494 -9.98 23.57 -4.30
C ILE A 494 -11.04 23.01 -3.36
N LYS A 495 -10.63 22.41 -2.23
CA LYS A 495 -11.55 21.89 -1.23
C LYS A 495 -12.31 23.04 -0.56
N ASP A 496 -11.57 24.03 -0.05
CA ASP A 496 -12.12 25.23 0.58
C ASP A 496 -13.08 25.98 -0.36
N PHE A 497 -12.75 26.08 -1.66
CA PHE A 497 -13.60 26.66 -2.69
C PHE A 497 -14.94 25.93 -2.87
N THR A 498 -14.98 24.61 -2.64
CA THR A 498 -16.21 23.81 -2.80
C THR A 498 -17.02 23.63 -1.51
N ASP A 499 -16.41 23.84 -0.34
CA ASP A 499 -17.10 23.68 0.93
C ASP A 499 -18.14 24.79 1.14
N GLU A 500 -19.41 24.38 1.25
CA GLU A 500 -20.54 25.25 1.57
C GLU A 500 -20.60 25.50 3.08
N ASP A 501 -19.65 26.25 3.62
CA ASP A 501 -19.82 26.77 4.97
C ASP A 501 -20.79 27.95 4.90
N GLU A 502 -22.03 27.78 5.39
CA GLU A 502 -23.06 28.84 5.43
C GLU A 502 -22.56 30.11 6.15
N ASN A 503 -21.52 29.98 6.99
CA ASN A 503 -20.88 31.09 7.70
C ASN A 503 -19.79 31.83 6.89
N LYS A 504 -19.43 31.34 5.69
CA LYS A 504 -18.51 32.01 4.74
C LYS A 504 -19.26 32.73 3.62
N VAL A 505 -20.52 33.11 3.83
CA VAL A 505 -21.11 34.18 3.01
C VAL A 505 -20.33 35.45 3.35
N ASP A 506 -19.58 35.96 2.38
CA ASP A 506 -18.90 37.23 2.50
C ASP A 506 -19.97 38.31 2.77
N ILE A 507 -20.13 38.67 4.05
CA ILE A 507 -21.22 39.50 4.60
C ILE A 507 -21.30 40.87 3.91
N LYS A 508 -20.24 41.27 3.20
CA LYS A 508 -20.18 42.51 2.43
C LYS A 508 -20.83 42.46 1.04
N ASN A 509 -20.96 41.29 0.39
CA ASN A 509 -21.33 41.24 -1.04
C ASN A 509 -22.36 40.17 -1.46
N ASN A 510 -22.80 39.26 -0.59
CA ASN A 510 -23.88 38.30 -0.88
C ASN A 510 -23.68 37.46 -2.17
N LYS A 511 -22.43 37.23 -2.61
CA LYS A 511 -22.10 36.42 -3.79
C LYS A 511 -21.53 35.08 -3.35
N LYS A 512 -22.11 33.99 -3.85
CA LYS A 512 -21.48 32.66 -3.79
C LYS A 512 -20.14 32.72 -4.54
N GLU A 513 -19.13 32.08 -3.97
CA GLU A 513 -17.83 31.93 -4.62
C GLU A 513 -17.99 31.19 -5.97
N SER A 514 -17.46 31.77 -7.04
CA SER A 514 -17.53 31.25 -8.42
C SER A 514 -16.15 31.27 -9.06
N GLY A 515 -15.95 30.40 -10.03
CA GLY A 515 -14.67 30.26 -10.71
C GLY A 515 -14.51 28.89 -11.35
N ILE A 516 -13.36 28.69 -11.97
CA ILE A 516 -13.04 27.50 -12.74
C ILE A 516 -11.82 26.82 -12.13
N TRP A 517 -11.92 25.50 -11.97
CA TRP A 517 -10.76 24.66 -11.70
C TRP A 517 -10.48 23.78 -12.91
N VAL A 518 -9.31 23.95 -13.51
CA VAL A 518 -8.78 23.08 -14.56
C VAL A 518 -7.87 22.04 -13.91
N THR A 519 -8.10 20.77 -14.21
CA THR A 519 -7.35 19.68 -13.59
C THR A 519 -7.24 18.45 -14.48
N THR A 520 -6.47 17.47 -14.02
CA THR A 520 -6.35 16.15 -14.63
C THR A 520 -7.06 15.09 -13.79
N GLN A 521 -6.67 13.81 -13.91
CA GLN A 521 -7.23 12.71 -13.13
C GLN A 521 -7.02 12.83 -11.61
N LEU A 522 -6.29 13.85 -11.13
CA LEU A 522 -5.98 14.02 -9.71
C LEU A 522 -7.24 14.16 -8.84
N VAL A 523 -8.29 14.80 -9.35
CA VAL A 523 -9.57 14.96 -8.63
C VAL A 523 -10.49 13.74 -8.72
N GLU A 524 -10.17 12.73 -9.53
CA GLU A 524 -11.00 11.52 -9.68
C GLU A 524 -11.07 10.74 -8.37
N ALA A 525 -9.98 10.73 -7.61
CA ALA A 525 -9.90 10.04 -6.33
C ALA A 525 -9.48 10.97 -5.19
N SER A 526 -9.91 10.65 -3.96
CA SER A 526 -9.54 11.30 -2.70
C SER A 526 -10.05 12.71 -2.36
N LEU A 527 -10.37 13.57 -3.33
CA LEU A 527 -10.83 14.94 -3.06
C LEU A 527 -12.36 15.00 -2.90
N ASP A 528 -12.86 15.38 -1.72
CA ASP A 528 -14.30 15.55 -1.45
C ASP A 528 -14.80 16.92 -1.93
N VAL A 529 -14.82 17.10 -3.25
CA VAL A 529 -15.22 18.35 -3.92
C VAL A 529 -16.60 18.23 -4.55
N ASP A 530 -17.35 19.34 -4.59
CA ASP A 530 -18.67 19.44 -5.23
C ASP A 530 -18.79 20.70 -6.11
N PHE A 531 -18.97 20.48 -7.41
CA PHE A 531 -19.05 21.53 -8.44
C PHE A 531 -20.45 21.60 -9.09
N ASP A 532 -20.78 22.76 -9.65
CA ASP A 532 -22.06 23.00 -10.34
C ASP A 532 -22.06 22.43 -11.76
N CYS A 533 -20.94 22.51 -12.47
CA CYS A 533 -20.81 22.01 -13.84
C CYS A 533 -19.48 21.29 -14.02
N LEU A 534 -19.51 20.21 -14.81
CA LEU A 534 -18.33 19.49 -15.26
C LEU A 534 -18.18 19.60 -16.77
N PHE A 535 -17.01 20.04 -17.21
CA PHE A 535 -16.54 19.96 -18.58
C PHE A 535 -15.40 18.95 -18.62
N THR A 536 -15.47 17.92 -19.45
CA THR A 536 -14.46 16.88 -19.44
C THR A 536 -14.13 16.36 -20.83
N GLU A 537 -12.85 16.14 -21.10
CA GLU A 537 -12.47 15.21 -22.16
C GLU A 537 -13.08 13.83 -21.86
N MET A 538 -13.47 13.08 -22.89
CA MET A 538 -13.90 11.70 -22.73
C MET A 538 -12.74 10.85 -22.15
N SER A 539 -13.08 9.88 -21.31
CA SER A 539 -12.15 8.84 -20.82
C SER A 539 -12.83 7.47 -20.93
N THR A 540 -12.27 6.43 -20.30
CA THR A 540 -13.01 5.17 -20.13
C THR A 540 -14.18 5.36 -19.15
N LEU A 541 -15.26 4.59 -19.30
CA LEU A 541 -16.49 4.83 -18.53
C LEU A 541 -16.30 4.78 -17.00
N ASP A 542 -15.45 3.89 -16.52
CA ASP A 542 -15.07 3.76 -15.11
C ASP A 542 -14.39 5.03 -14.56
N SER A 543 -13.47 5.64 -15.31
CA SER A 543 -12.82 6.91 -14.96
C SER A 543 -13.80 8.09 -15.11
N LEU A 544 -14.55 8.13 -16.22
CA LEU A 544 -15.55 9.18 -16.47
C LEU A 544 -16.58 9.24 -15.34
N PHE A 545 -17.11 8.12 -14.87
CA PHE A 545 -18.10 8.10 -13.80
C PHE A 545 -17.55 8.54 -12.44
N GLN A 546 -16.23 8.42 -12.22
CA GLN A 546 -15.56 9.02 -11.05
C GLN A 546 -15.51 10.56 -11.16
N ARG A 547 -15.25 11.08 -12.37
CA ARG A 547 -15.32 12.54 -12.66
C ARG A 547 -16.71 13.09 -12.41
N LEU A 548 -17.73 12.41 -12.91
CA LEU A 548 -19.14 12.80 -12.68
C LEU A 548 -19.44 12.93 -11.18
N GLY A 549 -18.89 12.04 -10.35
CA GLY A 549 -19.06 12.07 -8.89
C GLY A 549 -18.47 13.30 -8.16
N ARG A 550 -17.89 14.27 -8.89
CA ARG A 550 -17.41 15.57 -8.40
C ARG A 550 -18.33 16.73 -8.76
N CYS A 551 -19.41 16.47 -9.49
CA CYS A 551 -20.44 17.43 -9.85
C CYS A 551 -21.77 17.00 -9.23
N TYR A 552 -22.48 17.90 -8.57
CA TYR A 552 -23.75 17.58 -7.88
C TYR A 552 -23.59 16.40 -6.91
N ARG A 553 -22.48 16.37 -6.18
CA ARG A 553 -22.09 15.27 -5.30
C ARG A 553 -23.01 15.18 -4.08
N LYS A 554 -23.34 16.32 -3.47
CA LYS A 554 -24.11 16.42 -2.22
C LYS A 554 -25.60 16.69 -2.44
N ARG A 555 -26.06 16.86 -3.69
CA ARG A 555 -27.44 17.28 -4.02
C ARG A 555 -28.03 16.58 -5.24
N ALA A 556 -29.36 16.60 -5.35
CA ALA A 556 -30.09 16.06 -6.50
C ALA A 556 -30.01 17.02 -7.70
N PHE A 557 -30.12 16.47 -8.90
CA PHE A 557 -30.19 17.26 -10.14
C PHE A 557 -31.52 18.03 -10.22
N ASP A 558 -31.43 19.34 -10.37
CA ASP A 558 -32.56 20.28 -10.40
C ASP A 558 -32.53 21.25 -11.61
N LEU A 559 -31.62 21.03 -12.57
CA LEU A 559 -31.45 21.89 -13.74
C LEU A 559 -32.28 21.44 -14.95
N TYR A 560 -32.63 22.38 -15.82
CA TYR A 560 -33.23 22.08 -17.13
C TYR A 560 -32.19 21.54 -18.14
N GLY A 561 -31.02 22.18 -18.18
CA GLY A 561 -29.91 21.85 -19.08
C GLY A 561 -28.90 20.86 -18.49
N PRO A 562 -27.98 20.32 -19.31
CA PRO A 562 -26.93 19.42 -18.83
C PRO A 562 -25.99 20.12 -17.84
N ASN A 563 -25.58 19.37 -16.81
CA ASN A 563 -24.51 19.77 -15.89
C ASN A 563 -23.17 19.09 -16.22
N ILE A 564 -23.18 18.07 -17.09
CA ILE A 564 -21.99 17.36 -17.53
C ILE A 564 -21.84 17.52 -19.04
N TYR A 565 -20.70 18.04 -19.49
CA TYR A 565 -20.34 18.22 -20.90
C TYR A 565 -19.11 17.37 -21.21
N ILE A 566 -19.22 16.51 -22.22
CA ILE A 566 -18.23 15.47 -22.54
C ILE A 566 -17.77 15.66 -23.99
N TYR A 567 -16.47 15.87 -24.18
CA TYR A 567 -15.86 16.14 -25.49
C TYR A 567 -15.17 14.88 -26.02
N THR A 568 -15.51 14.47 -27.25
CA THR A 568 -15.05 13.20 -27.82
C THR A 568 -14.05 13.32 -28.98
N GLU A 569 -13.81 14.53 -29.51
CA GLU A 569 -12.86 14.74 -30.62
C GLU A 569 -11.47 15.15 -30.12
N ASN A 570 -10.41 14.69 -30.81
CA ASN A 570 -8.98 14.93 -30.51
C ASN A 570 -8.60 14.83 -29.02
N VAL A 571 -9.23 13.90 -28.32
CA VAL A 571 -9.04 13.71 -26.88
C VAL A 571 -7.60 13.32 -26.56
N SER A 572 -7.00 14.02 -25.59
CA SER A 572 -5.65 13.74 -25.14
C SER A 572 -5.54 12.41 -24.37
N GLY A 573 -4.34 11.81 -24.29
CA GLY A 573 -4.10 10.61 -23.47
C GLY A 573 -4.45 9.25 -24.11
N ILE A 574 -5.06 9.20 -25.29
CA ILE A 574 -5.50 7.93 -25.89
C ILE A 574 -4.32 7.09 -26.40
N GLY A 575 -4.29 5.81 -26.05
CA GLY A 575 -3.26 4.84 -26.39
C GLY A 575 -2.13 4.69 -25.35
N TYR A 576 -1.92 5.69 -24.49
CA TYR A 576 -0.87 5.67 -23.46
C TYR A 576 -1.37 5.94 -22.03
N ILE A 577 -2.46 6.68 -21.84
CA ILE A 577 -3.19 6.79 -20.57
C ILE A 577 -4.38 5.84 -20.57
N TYR A 578 -5.23 5.93 -21.61
CA TYR A 578 -6.37 5.05 -21.79
C TYR A 578 -6.15 4.10 -22.97
N ASP A 579 -6.57 2.84 -22.82
CA ASP A 579 -6.59 1.87 -23.92
C ASP A 579 -7.54 2.35 -25.02
N LYS A 580 -7.07 2.36 -26.27
CA LYS A 580 -7.77 2.99 -27.38
C LYS A 580 -9.08 2.26 -27.69
N GLU A 581 -9.05 0.94 -27.70
CA GLU A 581 -10.21 0.12 -27.98
C GLU A 581 -11.28 0.24 -26.87
N ILE A 582 -10.87 0.27 -25.60
CA ILE A 582 -11.79 0.50 -24.47
C ILE A 582 -12.39 1.91 -24.54
N PHE A 583 -11.60 2.92 -24.92
CA PHE A 583 -12.08 4.28 -25.12
C PHE A 583 -13.14 4.38 -26.21
N GLU A 584 -12.90 3.78 -27.39
CA GLU A 584 -13.84 3.77 -28.50
C GLU A 584 -15.15 3.07 -28.12
N GLU A 585 -15.07 1.94 -27.41
CA GLU A 585 -16.25 1.24 -26.90
C GLU A 585 -17.01 2.04 -25.84
N SER A 586 -16.30 2.81 -25.01
CA SER A 586 -16.89 3.72 -24.03
C SER A 586 -17.78 4.77 -24.69
N ILE A 587 -17.32 5.39 -25.80
CA ILE A 587 -18.12 6.35 -26.57
C ILE A 587 -19.38 5.67 -27.14
N LYS A 588 -19.24 4.51 -27.76
CA LYS A 588 -20.39 3.78 -28.35
C LYS A 588 -21.46 3.47 -27.31
N LEU A 589 -21.05 2.99 -26.14
CA LEU A 589 -21.95 2.63 -25.05
C LEU A 589 -22.66 3.85 -24.45
N LEU A 590 -21.94 4.97 -24.28
CA LEU A 590 -22.49 6.18 -23.67
C LEU A 590 -23.36 7.01 -24.62
N SER A 591 -23.08 6.98 -25.93
CA SER A 591 -23.79 7.79 -26.95
C SER A 591 -25.32 7.67 -26.89
N LYS A 592 -25.83 6.51 -26.48
CA LYS A 592 -27.27 6.22 -26.31
C LYS A 592 -27.95 7.07 -25.22
N TYR A 593 -27.16 7.71 -24.35
CA TYR A 593 -27.62 8.53 -23.24
C TYR A 593 -27.34 10.02 -23.44
N ASN A 594 -26.95 10.45 -24.65
CA ASN A 594 -26.74 11.86 -24.93
C ASN A 594 -28.01 12.68 -24.61
N HIS A 595 -27.84 13.85 -23.99
CA HIS A 595 -28.89 14.72 -23.47
C HIS A 595 -29.87 14.09 -22.46
N SER A 596 -29.50 12.94 -21.88
CA SER A 596 -30.34 12.20 -20.93
C SER A 596 -29.75 12.22 -19.53
N THR A 597 -30.61 12.02 -18.53
CA THR A 597 -30.18 11.76 -17.15
C THR A 597 -29.62 10.35 -17.03
N ILE A 598 -28.54 10.18 -16.26
CA ILE A 598 -27.92 8.87 -16.04
C ILE A 598 -27.96 8.49 -14.55
N SER A 599 -28.62 7.37 -14.25
CA SER A 599 -28.68 6.82 -12.88
C SER A 599 -27.43 6.03 -12.53
N GLU A 600 -27.19 5.80 -11.24
CA GLU A 600 -26.06 4.97 -10.77
C GLU A 600 -26.15 3.52 -11.29
N GLU A 601 -27.36 2.97 -11.40
CA GLU A 601 -27.57 1.62 -11.94
C GLU A 601 -27.14 1.52 -13.41
N VAL A 602 -27.47 2.53 -14.22
CA VAL A 602 -27.03 2.59 -15.62
C VAL A 602 -25.50 2.62 -15.68
N LYS A 603 -24.84 3.47 -14.87
CA LYS A 603 -23.38 3.57 -14.84
C LYS A 603 -22.71 2.22 -14.51
N VAL A 604 -23.17 1.55 -13.46
CA VAL A 604 -22.66 0.23 -13.04
C VAL A 604 -22.81 -0.79 -14.18
N ASN A 605 -23.98 -0.83 -14.82
CA ASN A 605 -24.25 -1.76 -15.92
C ASN A 605 -23.41 -1.45 -17.17
N LEU A 606 -23.09 -0.18 -17.42
CA LEU A 606 -22.24 0.20 -18.55
C LEU A 606 -20.79 -0.21 -18.32
N VAL A 607 -20.23 -0.02 -17.12
CA VAL A 607 -18.88 -0.50 -16.78
C VAL A 607 -18.80 -2.03 -16.82
N ASP A 608 -19.80 -2.71 -16.30
CA ASP A 608 -19.89 -4.18 -16.34
C ASP A 608 -19.90 -4.72 -17.79
N LYS A 609 -20.59 -4.05 -18.72
CA LYS A 609 -20.55 -4.38 -20.16
C LYS A 609 -19.22 -4.04 -20.80
N LEU A 610 -18.66 -2.87 -20.50
CA LEU A 610 -17.38 -2.40 -21.06
C LEU A 610 -16.24 -3.40 -20.81
N TYR A 611 -16.22 -4.00 -19.61
CA TYR A 611 -15.20 -4.96 -19.19
C TYR A 611 -15.64 -6.43 -19.28
N SER A 612 -16.62 -6.74 -20.13
CA SER A 612 -16.98 -8.13 -20.44
C SER A 612 -15.87 -8.78 -21.26
N LYS A 613 -15.71 -10.10 -21.14
CA LYS A 613 -14.68 -10.86 -21.86
C LYS A 613 -14.76 -10.66 -23.36
N GLU A 614 -15.99 -10.61 -23.91
CA GLU A 614 -16.25 -10.39 -25.32
C GLU A 614 -15.77 -9.01 -25.77
N ALA A 615 -16.03 -7.97 -24.96
CA ALA A 615 -15.67 -6.59 -25.26
C ALA A 615 -14.15 -6.34 -25.20
N ILE A 616 -13.44 -6.93 -24.22
CA ILE A 616 -12.03 -6.57 -23.97
C ILE A 616 -11.01 -7.58 -24.47
N SER A 617 -11.39 -8.78 -24.91
CA SER A 617 -10.44 -9.85 -25.27
C SER A 617 -9.31 -9.44 -26.25
N GLY A 618 -9.58 -8.52 -27.17
CA GLY A 618 -8.61 -8.01 -28.15
C GLY A 618 -7.68 -6.89 -27.65
N THR A 619 -8.05 -6.24 -26.55
CA THR A 619 -7.44 -5.00 -26.04
C THR A 619 -6.05 -5.21 -25.44
N LYS A 620 -5.23 -4.14 -25.37
CA LYS A 620 -3.94 -4.17 -24.67
C LYS A 620 -4.16 -4.36 -23.17
N TYR A 621 -5.22 -3.78 -22.63
CA TYR A 621 -5.66 -3.97 -21.25
C TYR A 621 -5.80 -5.45 -20.87
N TYR A 622 -6.60 -6.22 -21.62
CA TYR A 622 -6.85 -7.64 -21.34
C TYR A 622 -5.58 -8.48 -21.48
N LYS A 623 -4.80 -8.23 -22.54
CA LYS A 623 -3.51 -8.90 -22.77
C LYS A 623 -2.54 -8.66 -21.61
N LYS A 624 -2.43 -7.42 -21.12
CA LYS A 624 -1.58 -7.08 -19.97
C LYS A 624 -2.06 -7.79 -18.70
N PHE A 625 -3.37 -7.72 -18.40
CA PHE A 625 -3.98 -8.39 -17.24
C PHE A 625 -3.71 -9.91 -17.23
N MET A 626 -3.95 -10.59 -18.36
CA MET A 626 -3.76 -12.03 -18.48
C MET A 626 -2.28 -12.43 -18.47
N ALA A 627 -1.41 -11.64 -19.11
CA ALA A 627 0.04 -11.88 -19.07
C ALA A 627 0.58 -11.82 -17.63
N THR A 628 0.15 -10.83 -16.84
CA THR A 628 0.50 -10.74 -15.42
C THR A 628 -0.04 -11.93 -14.62
N CYS A 629 -1.29 -12.36 -14.88
CA CYS A 629 -1.83 -13.57 -14.24
C CYS A 629 -0.99 -14.82 -14.52
N THR A 630 -0.55 -15.02 -15.77
CA THR A 630 0.31 -16.14 -16.16
C THR A 630 1.69 -16.04 -15.49
N LEU A 631 2.29 -14.85 -15.52
CA LEU A 631 3.59 -14.59 -14.88
C LEU A 631 3.59 -14.97 -13.39
N LEU A 632 2.56 -14.55 -12.64
CA LEU A 632 2.46 -14.82 -11.20
C LEU A 632 2.29 -16.31 -10.89
N LYS A 633 1.57 -17.04 -11.76
CA LYS A 633 1.40 -18.48 -11.64
C LYS A 633 2.71 -19.23 -11.81
N ASP A 634 3.50 -18.84 -12.82
CA ASP A 634 4.73 -19.53 -13.22
C ASP A 634 5.97 -18.98 -12.49
N LEU A 635 5.79 -18.01 -11.58
CA LEU A 635 6.89 -17.36 -10.88
C LEU A 635 7.63 -18.31 -9.94
N THR A 636 8.95 -18.38 -10.12
CA THR A 636 9.86 -19.11 -9.23
C THR A 636 9.95 -18.39 -7.88
N ALA A 637 9.65 -19.10 -6.79
CA ALA A 637 9.76 -18.55 -5.45
C ALA A 637 11.21 -18.19 -5.08
N TYR A 638 11.38 -17.14 -4.29
CA TYR A 638 12.66 -16.66 -3.73
C TYR A 638 13.67 -16.15 -4.78
N SER A 639 13.24 -15.88 -6.01
CA SER A 639 14.11 -15.34 -7.06
C SER A 639 14.34 -13.83 -6.97
N MET A 640 13.61 -13.13 -6.09
CA MET A 640 13.66 -11.69 -5.96
C MET A 640 13.62 -11.24 -4.50
N ASP A 641 14.15 -10.05 -4.25
CA ASP A 641 14.08 -9.42 -2.94
C ASP A 641 12.79 -8.59 -2.75
N ASN A 642 12.55 -8.15 -1.51
CA ASN A 642 11.38 -7.34 -1.15
C ASN A 642 11.35 -5.99 -1.89
N LYS A 643 12.51 -5.37 -2.15
CA LYS A 643 12.60 -4.07 -2.84
C LYS A 643 12.28 -4.21 -4.32
N GLU A 644 12.73 -5.29 -4.95
CA GLU A 644 12.40 -5.64 -6.33
C GLU A 644 10.90 -5.87 -6.49
N ALA A 645 10.29 -6.70 -5.64
CA ALA A 645 8.84 -6.92 -5.65
C ALA A 645 8.06 -5.62 -5.42
N GLN A 646 8.55 -4.74 -4.53
CA GLN A 646 7.95 -3.43 -4.31
C GLN A 646 8.06 -2.50 -5.53
N ARG A 647 9.18 -2.53 -6.27
CA ARG A 647 9.34 -1.75 -7.50
C ARG A 647 8.37 -2.20 -8.58
N VAL A 648 8.19 -3.51 -8.76
CA VAL A 648 7.24 -4.06 -9.75
C VAL A 648 5.80 -3.64 -9.44
N LEU A 649 5.40 -3.54 -8.16
CA LEU A 649 4.06 -3.04 -7.79
C LEU A 649 3.88 -1.53 -7.96
N ARG A 650 4.98 -0.78 -7.97
CA ARG A 650 4.95 0.67 -8.02
C ARG A 650 4.88 1.22 -9.43
N ASP A 651 4.77 0.37 -10.46
CA ASP A 651 5.09 0.60 -11.88
C ASP A 651 4.46 1.86 -12.51
N ILE A 652 4.98 2.99 -12.06
CA ILE A 652 5.15 4.27 -12.69
C ILE A 652 6.60 4.57 -12.32
N GLU A 653 7.54 4.26 -13.23
CA GLU A 653 8.88 4.79 -13.13
C GLU A 653 8.72 6.31 -13.07
N SER A 654 8.74 6.87 -11.87
CA SER A 654 8.76 8.31 -11.65
C SER A 654 9.99 8.60 -10.82
N ILE A 655 10.76 9.59 -11.25
CA ILE A 655 11.86 10.08 -10.44
C ILE A 655 11.37 11.26 -9.62
N THR A 656 11.82 11.32 -8.37
CA THR A 656 11.58 12.48 -7.51
C THR A 656 12.62 13.54 -7.83
N VAL A 657 12.18 14.72 -8.26
CA VAL A 657 13.06 15.82 -8.65
C VAL A 657 12.77 17.09 -7.86
N VAL A 658 13.78 17.94 -7.71
CA VAL A 658 13.66 19.34 -7.28
C VAL A 658 13.96 20.21 -8.50
N PRO A 659 13.10 21.17 -8.88
CA PRO A 659 13.42 22.14 -9.92
C PRO A 659 14.63 22.99 -9.53
N GLN A 660 15.49 23.33 -10.49
CA GLN A 660 16.73 24.07 -10.25
C GLN A 660 16.49 25.40 -9.52
N GLU A 661 15.52 26.21 -9.95
CA GLU A 661 15.19 27.50 -9.33
C GLU A 661 14.81 27.34 -7.84
N ILE A 662 14.02 26.30 -7.53
CA ILE A 662 13.62 25.99 -6.16
C ILE A 662 14.81 25.51 -5.32
N TYR A 663 15.73 24.75 -5.91
CA TYR A 663 16.96 24.35 -5.23
C TYR A 663 17.84 25.56 -4.90
N ASP A 664 18.03 26.46 -5.87
CA ASP A 664 18.89 27.63 -5.73
C ASP A 664 18.35 28.61 -4.67
N GLU A 665 17.03 28.82 -4.62
CA GLU A 665 16.36 29.60 -3.57
C GLU A 665 16.52 29.01 -2.16
N ASN A 666 16.75 27.70 -2.05
CA ASN A 666 16.77 26.96 -0.80
C ASN A 666 18.12 26.29 -0.52
N ILE A 667 19.21 26.76 -1.13
CA ILE A 667 20.51 26.07 -1.12
C ILE A 667 21.05 25.78 0.29
N GLU A 668 20.81 26.68 1.26
CA GLU A 668 21.20 26.50 2.65
C GLU A 668 20.57 25.24 3.27
N LEU A 669 19.33 24.92 2.90
CA LEU A 669 18.62 23.74 3.38
C LEU A 669 19.30 22.44 2.90
N PHE A 670 19.75 22.43 1.65
CA PHE A 670 20.44 21.29 1.05
C PHE A 670 21.87 21.14 1.59
N MET A 671 22.56 22.25 1.90
CA MET A 671 23.90 22.22 2.52
C MET A 671 23.88 21.74 3.98
N ASN A 672 22.81 22.00 4.72
CA ASN A 672 22.66 21.66 6.16
C ASN A 672 22.40 20.16 6.46
N LEU A 673 22.50 19.27 5.48
CA LEU A 673 22.29 17.82 5.65
C LEU A 673 23.40 17.08 6.43
N LYS A 674 24.36 17.80 7.03
CA LYS A 674 25.43 17.27 7.87
C LYS A 674 25.14 17.55 9.36
N GLY A 675 24.58 16.57 10.09
CA GLY A 675 24.44 16.64 11.56
C GLY A 675 23.13 16.10 12.14
N ASN A 676 22.86 16.40 13.43
CA ASN A 676 21.69 15.94 14.20
C ASN A 676 20.32 16.49 13.69
N GLY A 677 20.30 17.45 12.76
CA GLY A 677 19.08 18.01 12.13
C GLY A 677 18.73 17.43 10.75
N LYS A 678 19.44 16.38 10.30
CA LYS A 678 19.28 15.81 8.94
C LYS A 678 17.85 15.37 8.61
N LYS A 679 17.10 14.86 9.60
CA LYS A 679 15.71 14.42 9.40
C LYS A 679 14.79 15.61 9.14
N GLU A 680 14.95 16.72 9.84
CA GLU A 680 14.14 17.93 9.66
C GLU A 680 14.43 18.60 8.31
N ALA A 681 15.71 18.75 7.96
CA ALA A 681 16.10 19.28 6.65
C ALA A 681 15.55 18.42 5.49
N PHE A 682 15.59 17.09 5.62
CA PHE A 682 15.04 16.18 4.61
C PHE A 682 13.51 16.32 4.46
N ARG A 683 12.77 16.61 5.55
CA ARG A 683 11.33 16.87 5.46
C ARG A 683 11.01 18.16 4.71
N GLU A 684 11.72 19.24 5.01
CA GLU A 684 11.55 20.50 4.27
C GLU A 684 11.92 20.32 2.80
N ILE A 685 12.97 19.55 2.49
CA ILE A 685 13.32 19.20 1.10
C ILE A 685 12.20 18.42 0.43
N ASN A 686 11.57 17.44 1.10
CA ASN A 686 10.45 16.67 0.54
C ASN A 686 9.29 17.58 0.10
N LYS A 687 9.02 18.69 0.81
CA LYS A 687 8.00 19.68 0.41
C LYS A 687 8.35 20.36 -0.92
N LEU A 688 9.64 20.48 -1.24
CA LEU A 688 10.16 21.10 -2.46
C LEU A 688 10.33 20.13 -3.64
N THR A 689 9.92 18.86 -3.48
CA THR A 689 10.05 17.84 -4.54
C THR A 689 8.76 17.66 -5.36
N VAL A 690 8.92 17.20 -6.60
CA VAL A 690 7.85 16.73 -7.49
C VAL A 690 8.22 15.36 -8.07
N ASN A 691 7.24 14.47 -8.23
CA ASN A 691 7.44 13.18 -8.89
C ASN A 691 7.11 13.29 -10.37
N VAL A 692 8.11 13.05 -11.22
CA VAL A 692 7.97 13.16 -12.67
C VAL A 692 8.08 11.77 -13.30
N PRO A 693 7.08 11.30 -14.07
CA PRO A 693 7.18 10.06 -14.83
C PRO A 693 8.41 10.07 -15.75
N THR A 694 9.25 9.04 -15.67
CA THR A 694 10.49 8.91 -16.45
C THR A 694 10.20 8.94 -17.96
N SER A 695 9.06 8.39 -18.38
CA SER A 695 8.60 8.48 -19.78
C SER A 695 8.43 9.91 -20.27
N LYS A 696 7.96 10.84 -19.42
CA LYS A 696 7.87 12.27 -19.76
C LYS A 696 9.25 12.90 -19.88
N ILE A 697 10.21 12.49 -19.05
CA ILE A 697 11.59 13.00 -19.11
C ILE A 697 12.27 12.52 -20.38
N TYR A 698 12.15 11.24 -20.74
CA TYR A 698 12.69 10.74 -22.00
C TYR A 698 12.07 11.47 -23.20
N ALA A 699 10.74 11.58 -23.24
CA ALA A 699 10.05 12.28 -24.32
C ALA A 699 10.41 13.77 -24.40
N ALA A 700 10.65 14.44 -23.27
CA ALA A 700 11.11 15.82 -23.24
C ALA A 700 12.57 15.95 -23.69
N ARG A 701 13.44 15.00 -23.28
CA ARG A 701 14.85 14.97 -23.67
C ARG A 701 15.05 14.68 -25.17
N ASP A 702 14.16 13.89 -25.77
CA ASP A 702 14.15 13.66 -27.22
C ASP A 702 13.88 14.96 -28.00
N LYS A 703 13.10 15.89 -27.42
CA LYS A 703 12.81 17.20 -28.01
C LYS A 703 13.86 18.25 -27.65
N ASN A 704 14.35 18.23 -26.42
CA ASN A 704 15.35 19.15 -25.91
C ASN A 704 16.48 18.37 -25.21
N PRO A 705 17.57 18.04 -25.94
CA PRO A 705 18.68 17.26 -25.39
C PRO A 705 19.41 17.90 -24.21
N LEU A 706 19.21 19.20 -23.96
CA LEU A 706 19.80 19.96 -22.85
C LEU A 706 19.03 19.76 -21.53
N LEU A 707 17.85 19.14 -21.56
CA LEU A 707 17.16 18.72 -20.34
C LEU A 707 18.04 17.69 -19.62
N ALA A 708 18.44 18.01 -18.40
CA ALA A 708 19.33 17.22 -17.59
C ALA A 708 18.74 16.97 -16.20
N VAL A 709 19.04 15.78 -15.69
CA VAL A 709 18.68 15.32 -14.35
C VAL A 709 19.99 14.91 -13.67
N ARG A 710 20.31 15.51 -12.53
CA ARG A 710 21.56 15.27 -11.79
C ARG A 710 21.28 14.79 -10.37
N ASN A 711 22.21 14.03 -9.79
CA ASN A 711 22.13 13.69 -8.36
C ASN A 711 22.33 14.96 -7.52
N ILE A 712 21.58 15.07 -6.43
CA ILE A 712 21.88 16.06 -5.38
C ILE A 712 22.82 15.40 -4.39
N ASP A 713 23.95 16.04 -4.09
CA ASP A 713 24.92 15.51 -3.15
C ASP A 713 24.29 15.28 -1.77
N ASN A 714 24.64 14.16 -1.14
CA ASN A 714 24.16 13.75 0.19
C ASN A 714 22.66 13.39 0.30
N ILE A 715 21.92 13.36 -0.81
CA ILE A 715 20.52 12.90 -0.87
C ILE A 715 20.38 11.73 -1.84
N ARG A 716 19.91 10.58 -1.36
CA ARG A 716 19.65 9.41 -2.22
C ARG A 716 18.20 9.42 -2.71
N GLY A 717 18.02 9.26 -4.03
CA GLY A 717 16.71 9.07 -4.65
C GLY A 717 15.94 10.35 -4.95
N VAL A 718 16.55 11.52 -4.72
CA VAL A 718 16.05 12.83 -5.15
C VAL A 718 17.08 13.43 -6.09
N PHE A 719 16.61 13.98 -7.20
CA PHE A 719 17.45 14.51 -8.27
C PHE A 719 17.15 15.99 -8.52
N LEU A 720 18.09 16.71 -9.11
CA LEU A 720 17.92 18.08 -9.57
C LEU A 720 17.57 18.08 -11.04
N ILE A 721 16.61 18.91 -11.47
CA ILE A 721 16.21 19.03 -12.88
C ILE A 721 16.26 20.50 -13.33
N ASN A 722 16.86 20.78 -14.48
CA ASN A 722 16.97 22.15 -15.04
C ASN A 722 15.74 22.57 -15.86
N ALA A 723 14.56 22.11 -15.45
CA ALA A 723 13.29 22.51 -16.02
C ALA A 723 12.71 23.67 -15.19
N LYS A 724 12.10 24.64 -15.86
CA LYS A 724 11.52 25.82 -15.24
C LYS A 724 10.34 25.45 -14.35
N TYR A 725 10.18 26.16 -13.24
CA TYR A 725 9.06 25.97 -12.34
C TYR A 725 8.33 27.29 -12.05
N SER A 726 7.01 27.25 -12.00
CA SER A 726 6.19 28.36 -11.49
C SER A 726 5.13 27.85 -10.52
N LYS A 727 4.65 28.73 -9.63
CA LYS A 727 3.57 28.39 -8.69
C LYS A 727 2.22 28.26 -9.41
N GLU A 728 2.10 28.90 -10.56
CA GLU A 728 0.92 28.99 -11.41
C GLU A 728 0.78 27.74 -12.29
N HIS A 729 1.85 27.34 -13.00
CA HIS A 729 1.87 26.23 -13.97
C HIS A 729 2.59 24.96 -13.50
N GLY A 730 3.41 25.04 -12.46
CA GLY A 730 4.21 23.91 -11.97
C GLY A 730 5.46 23.71 -12.81
N LEU A 731 5.96 22.47 -12.87
CA LEU A 731 7.19 22.12 -13.60
C LEU A 731 6.91 21.92 -15.10
N ASP A 732 7.50 22.78 -15.94
CA ASP A 732 7.48 22.64 -17.41
C ASP A 732 8.78 22.00 -17.91
N LEU A 733 8.66 20.81 -18.51
CA LEU A 733 9.80 20.07 -19.04
C LEU A 733 10.31 20.60 -20.39
N ASN A 734 9.59 21.50 -21.04
CA ASN A 734 9.97 22.06 -22.34
C ASN A 734 10.72 23.39 -22.21
N GLU A 735 10.57 24.10 -21.09
CA GLU A 735 11.27 25.34 -20.79
C GLU A 735 12.40 25.06 -19.79
N LEU A 736 13.63 25.44 -20.15
CA LEU A 736 14.82 25.20 -19.35
C LEU A 736 15.33 26.49 -18.72
N VAL A 737 16.00 26.35 -17.58
CA VAL A 737 16.80 27.41 -16.97
C VAL A 737 18.28 27.23 -17.28
N ASP A 738 19.00 28.34 -17.45
CA ASP A 738 20.41 28.35 -17.86
C ASP A 738 21.32 27.70 -16.79
N THR A 739 21.65 26.44 -17.07
CA THR A 739 22.73 25.57 -16.56
C THR A 739 23.12 25.58 -15.08
N PHE A 740 22.99 24.39 -14.48
CA PHE A 740 23.65 23.90 -13.26
C PHE A 740 25.06 24.50 -13.04
N ILE A 741 25.18 25.47 -12.12
CA ILE A 741 26.48 25.92 -11.60
C ILE A 741 27.05 24.84 -10.67
#